data_AF-A0A418RGQ7-F1
#
_entry.id   AF-A0A418RGQ7-F1
#
_cell.length_a   1.000
_cell.length_b   1.000
_cell.length_c   1.000
_cell.angle_alpha   90.00
_cell.angle_beta   90.00
_cell.angle_gamma   90.00
#
_symmetry.space_group_name_H-M   'P 1'
#
loop_
_entity.id
_entity.type
_entity.pdbx_description
1 polymer ?
#
loop_
_entity_poly.entity_id
_entity_poly.type
_entity_poly.pdbx_seq_one_letter_code
_entity_poly.pdbx_strand_id
1 'polypeptide(L)'
;MKTTNLLVSSKTNSTDDTQDYLSPVANSNLSVSSPSQYRANLSTSQAYSDYSNPIWLATSSTSNSSSTLPALSLASTTPTPTLVGTAGGLQINLVWGSNVSGAPATFQAGIIKAAQMLCDALSNKVVLNINISYTGTGGGAGAGPTNGTTLAYSTVVANLKSHAASGDTTFNGLPSGTTIQGQSQVLVFEAQLKLWGLAPSTATDGQAIFATDINPSLLPGVALHELTHALGRVPYGPTPDIFDLFRYSSTGTLLFSSAIPSASAYFSLDGGKTKIADYGKNSDPSDFLNTGVQGSTDPFDEFYNGSTVQALSKVDLQQLDALGFTIKSTSSTPTPIPSTGSIATFISNLASLSSSSFAITDTSANIALNLDALQTNNIKISSITQSGTATALAITASQLTADATALNKISGSYTLTVSGVTSATVATTAANTHVSSMTVTDTGANIASNLDTLQNNIAKITSITQSNIGSALAITALQSLADNALLSKISGTISLNVTGTSAADSLFDKANSQATLTGGAGIDTFNISGIDTITDLGNGGADIVKIALGGSSVSTLAASWIATASTSNAATTASAATINTNGFNVNVGAAAGTSGWTINATGNGTTSITGSIKNDTINGNTSGGLTINGGGGSDSIALGTHTNADTIYLVNNNKVTITGFGSSTGSVTDILNVTATGNALAGLTLQNKTTLATNNAPLAANSTGLVFNYANAGTALTAASAAALFSNTQATNKFAIATGSGIELLIETGASAASTSNHVWKIIDTAGVFSAIELTGVTVAAGHNITFSNFH
;
A
#
# COMPACT_ATOMS: atom_id res chain seq x y z
N MET A 1 44.55 -6.17 52.34
CA MET A 1 45.71 -6.32 51.41
C MET A 1 45.21 -6.10 49.99
N LYS A 2 46.11 -5.72 49.05
CA LYS A 2 46.05 -5.86 47.56
C LYS A 2 44.64 -6.09 46.91
N THR A 3 44.07 -5.10 46.20
CA THR A 3 44.10 -4.88 44.72
C THR A 3 43.39 -5.97 43.89
N THR A 4 42.51 -5.74 42.90
CA THR A 4 41.93 -4.56 42.19
C THR A 4 40.71 -5.10 41.37
N ASN A 5 39.80 -4.38 40.68
CA ASN A 5 39.60 -3.00 40.18
C ASN A 5 38.04 -2.72 40.19
N LEU A 6 37.38 -1.57 40.02
CA LEU A 6 37.49 -0.31 39.24
C LEU A 6 37.25 -0.47 37.71
N LEU A 7 36.34 0.22 37.00
CA LEU A 7 35.25 1.20 37.27
C LEU A 7 34.18 0.97 36.16
N VAL A 8 32.84 1.00 36.32
CA VAL A 8 31.88 1.83 37.08
C VAL A 8 31.69 3.24 36.50
N SER A 9 30.43 3.53 36.10
CA SER A 9 29.94 4.77 35.49
C SER A 9 29.38 5.78 36.50
N SER A 10 29.36 7.08 36.18
CA SER A 10 28.51 8.05 36.89
C SER A 10 28.08 9.27 36.07
N LYS A 11 26.76 9.53 36.09
CA LYS A 11 26.09 10.86 35.96
C LYS A 11 26.61 11.83 37.06
N THR A 12 26.47 13.17 37.06
CA THR A 12 25.77 14.18 36.21
C THR A 12 26.19 15.61 36.59
N ASN A 13 25.77 16.60 35.79
CA ASN A 13 25.31 17.96 36.17
C ASN A 13 26.27 19.17 36.03
N SER A 14 25.67 20.38 35.96
CA SER A 14 26.29 21.74 35.84
C SER A 14 26.86 22.08 34.45
N THR A 15 26.70 23.28 33.87
CA THR A 15 25.96 24.51 34.28
C THR A 15 25.52 25.32 33.04
N ASP A 16 24.71 26.35 33.25
CA ASP A 16 24.25 27.34 32.25
C ASP A 16 25.23 28.53 32.12
N ASP A 17 25.64 28.87 30.89
CA ASP A 17 25.93 30.23 30.38
C ASP A 17 26.06 30.19 28.83
N THR A 18 26.38 31.31 28.19
CA THR A 18 25.90 31.70 26.86
C THR A 18 26.99 31.90 25.79
N GLN A 19 26.51 32.03 24.54
CA GLN A 19 27.09 32.72 23.36
C GLN A 19 27.64 31.92 22.14
N ASP A 20 27.20 32.44 21.00
CA ASP A 20 27.81 32.57 19.66
C ASP A 20 28.01 31.41 18.66
N TYR A 21 27.85 31.84 17.40
CA TYR A 21 28.03 31.21 16.08
C TYR A 21 28.77 29.87 15.96
N LEU A 22 28.12 28.93 15.25
CA LEU A 22 28.78 28.20 14.16
C LEU A 22 27.89 28.07 12.91
N SER A 23 28.49 28.34 11.75
CA SER A 23 27.96 28.01 10.43
C SER A 23 28.95 27.07 9.71
N PRO A 24 28.50 26.23 8.77
CA PRO A 24 29.40 25.55 7.84
C PRO A 24 29.65 26.43 6.61
N VAL A 25 30.90 26.86 6.42
CA VAL A 25 31.34 27.61 5.22
C VAL A 25 32.03 26.67 4.23
N ALA A 26 31.89 27.02 2.95
CA ALA A 26 32.37 26.36 1.73
C ALA A 26 33.75 25.67 1.77
N ASN A 27 33.93 24.77 0.80
CA ASN A 27 35.22 24.62 0.11
C ASN A 27 35.01 24.75 -1.41
N SER A 28 36.01 25.24 -2.13
CA SER A 28 35.88 25.66 -3.53
C SER A 28 37.12 25.34 -4.38
N ASN A 29 36.95 25.48 -5.71
CA ASN A 29 37.94 25.34 -6.79
C ASN A 29 38.22 23.93 -7.31
N LEU A 30 37.81 23.68 -8.55
CA LEU A 30 38.76 23.56 -9.66
C LEU A 30 38.10 24.01 -10.98
N SER A 31 38.89 24.52 -11.91
CA SER A 31 38.44 25.22 -13.12
C SER A 31 38.60 24.39 -14.39
N VAL A 32 37.73 24.63 -15.37
CA VAL A 32 38.02 24.38 -16.80
C VAL A 32 37.48 25.55 -17.62
N SER A 33 38.23 25.96 -18.64
CA SER A 33 37.97 27.14 -19.47
C SER A 33 37.17 26.86 -20.74
N SER A 34 36.55 27.91 -21.29
CA SER A 34 35.78 27.90 -22.54
C SER A 34 36.58 27.46 -23.78
N PRO A 35 35.93 26.85 -24.78
CA PRO A 35 36.33 26.94 -26.18
C PRO A 35 35.75 28.22 -26.81
N SER A 36 36.58 29.02 -27.49
CA SER A 36 36.15 30.26 -28.14
C SER A 36 35.93 30.09 -29.65
N GLN A 37 34.82 30.67 -30.12
CA GLN A 37 34.55 31.23 -31.46
C GLN A 37 35.28 30.66 -32.69
N TYR A 38 34.49 30.29 -33.71
CA TYR A 38 34.76 30.77 -35.07
C TYR A 38 33.48 31.28 -35.72
N ARG A 39 33.55 32.36 -36.50
CA ARG A 39 32.39 33.02 -37.13
C ARG A 39 32.44 32.83 -38.65
N ALA A 40 31.26 32.77 -39.27
CA ALA A 40 31.11 33.08 -40.69
C ALA A 40 30.11 34.24 -40.83
N ASN A 41 30.52 35.33 -41.48
CA ASN A 41 29.59 36.35 -41.99
C ASN A 41 29.12 35.90 -43.38
N LEU A 42 27.82 35.87 -43.61
CA LEU A 42 27.23 35.97 -44.95
C LEU A 42 26.07 36.97 -44.93
N SER A 43 25.72 37.50 -46.10
CA SER A 43 25.03 38.79 -46.23
C SER A 43 23.66 38.70 -46.89
N THR A 44 22.78 39.61 -46.46
CA THR A 44 21.65 40.18 -47.24
C THR A 44 20.58 39.25 -47.82
N SER A 45 19.38 39.41 -47.27
CA SER A 45 18.05 39.10 -47.86
C SER A 45 17.63 37.64 -48.00
N GLN A 46 16.32 37.43 -47.86
CA GLN A 46 15.58 36.15 -47.78
C GLN A 46 15.78 35.37 -46.46
N ALA A 47 14.75 34.85 -45.81
CA ALA A 47 13.46 35.37 -45.33
C ALA A 47 12.63 34.17 -44.83
N TYR A 48 12.33 34.16 -43.54
CA TYR A 48 11.15 33.51 -42.96
C TYR A 48 10.92 32.00 -43.24
N SER A 49 11.75 31.11 -42.66
CA SER A 49 11.43 29.67 -42.61
C SER A 49 12.04 28.84 -41.48
N ASP A 50 12.83 29.40 -40.55
CA ASP A 50 13.68 28.59 -39.66
C ASP A 50 13.91 29.21 -38.26
N TYR A 51 12.91 29.06 -37.38
CA TYR A 51 13.01 29.35 -35.94
C TYR A 51 12.14 28.39 -35.12
N SER A 52 12.39 27.09 -35.25
CA SER A 52 11.82 26.06 -34.38
C SER A 52 12.94 25.34 -33.61
N ASN A 53 13.19 25.81 -32.37
CA ASN A 53 13.75 25.09 -31.19
C ASN A 53 14.59 26.01 -30.28
N PRO A 54 14.24 26.18 -28.99
CA PRO A 54 15.23 26.20 -27.92
C PRO A 54 15.71 24.76 -27.60
N ILE A 55 16.96 24.61 -27.16
CA ILE A 55 17.59 23.29 -26.95
C ILE A 55 17.39 22.82 -25.51
N TRP A 56 16.65 21.72 -25.32
CA TRP A 56 16.58 21.00 -24.03
C TRP A 56 17.65 19.90 -23.96
N LEU A 57 18.59 20.03 -23.02
CA LEU A 57 19.68 19.07 -22.81
C LEU A 57 19.21 17.89 -21.95
N ALA A 58 18.68 16.84 -22.58
CA ALA A 58 18.19 15.65 -21.88
C ALA A 58 19.34 14.76 -21.33
N THR A 59 19.43 14.63 -20.01
CA THR A 59 20.31 13.68 -19.32
C THR A 59 19.60 12.33 -19.11
N SER A 60 19.72 11.43 -20.09
CA SER A 60 19.17 10.06 -19.96
C SER A 60 20.11 9.12 -19.20
N SER A 61 19.63 8.55 -18.10
CA SER A 61 20.23 7.36 -17.47
C SER A 61 19.64 6.09 -18.09
N THR A 62 20.50 5.13 -18.43
CA THR A 62 20.08 3.91 -19.13
C THR A 62 19.67 2.80 -18.16
N SER A 63 18.54 2.15 -18.47
CA SER A 63 18.32 0.75 -18.11
C SER A 63 17.52 0.08 -19.23
N ASN A 64 17.84 -1.18 -19.52
CA ASN A 64 17.44 -1.88 -20.74
C ASN A 64 16.77 -3.22 -20.40
N SER A 65 15.65 -3.54 -21.05
CA SER A 65 15.15 -4.90 -21.21
C SER A 65 14.23 -4.96 -22.44
N SER A 66 14.46 -5.95 -23.31
CA SER A 66 13.77 -6.07 -24.60
C SER A 66 12.35 -6.62 -24.47
N SER A 67 11.47 -6.16 -25.36
CA SER A 67 10.17 -6.78 -25.64
C SER A 67 10.30 -8.07 -26.46
N THR A 68 9.20 -8.82 -26.59
CA THR A 68 8.66 -9.25 -27.90
C THR A 68 7.22 -9.79 -27.79
N LEU A 69 6.24 -8.97 -28.18
CA LEU A 69 4.98 -9.41 -28.81
C LEU A 69 4.58 -8.35 -29.86
N PRO A 70 4.00 -8.73 -31.01
CA PRO A 70 3.71 -7.78 -32.08
C PRO A 70 2.50 -6.91 -31.75
N ALA A 71 2.70 -5.60 -31.68
CA ALA A 71 1.61 -4.65 -31.51
C ALA A 71 0.80 -4.51 -32.81
N LEU A 72 -0.53 -4.67 -32.71
CA LEU A 72 -1.46 -4.33 -33.78
C LEU A 72 -1.41 -2.81 -34.02
N SER A 73 -1.22 -2.39 -35.28
CA SER A 73 -1.21 -0.98 -35.66
C SER A 73 -2.63 -0.40 -35.65
N LEU A 74 -3.12 -0.03 -34.47
CA LEU A 74 -4.24 0.90 -34.35
C LEU A 74 -3.81 2.23 -34.95
N ALA A 75 -4.43 2.62 -36.06
CA ALA A 75 -4.18 3.92 -36.68
C ALA A 75 -4.68 5.03 -35.74
N SER A 76 -3.74 5.80 -35.17
CA SER A 76 -4.06 7.00 -34.38
C SER A 76 -4.76 8.01 -35.29
N THR A 77 -6.09 8.11 -35.15
CA THR A 77 -6.86 9.17 -35.81
C THR A 77 -6.73 10.46 -35.00
N THR A 78 -6.16 11.49 -35.61
CA THR A 78 -6.09 12.84 -35.04
C THR A 78 -7.48 13.29 -34.54
N PRO A 79 -7.61 13.84 -33.32
CA PRO A 79 -8.91 14.28 -32.81
C PRO A 79 -9.51 15.39 -33.69
N THR A 80 -10.83 15.36 -33.90
CA THR A 80 -11.54 16.41 -34.65
C THR A 80 -11.37 17.77 -33.97
N PRO A 81 -10.98 18.84 -34.69
CA PRO A 81 -10.83 20.17 -34.12
C PRO A 81 -12.06 20.66 -33.36
N THR A 82 -11.84 21.44 -32.30
CA THR A 82 -12.92 21.91 -31.41
C THR A 82 -13.08 23.41 -31.52
N LEU A 83 -14.19 23.85 -32.11
CA LEU A 83 -14.59 25.26 -32.16
C LEU A 83 -15.24 25.66 -30.83
N VAL A 84 -14.58 26.55 -30.10
CA VAL A 84 -14.99 27.10 -28.81
C VAL A 84 -15.49 28.54 -29.02
N GLY A 85 -16.37 29.04 -28.15
CA GLY A 85 -16.95 30.39 -28.25
C GLY A 85 -18.25 30.47 -29.06
N THR A 86 -18.98 31.59 -28.89
CA THR A 86 -20.33 31.76 -29.46
C THR A 86 -20.28 32.19 -30.92
N ALA A 87 -21.12 31.57 -31.77
CA ALA A 87 -21.23 31.91 -33.19
C ALA A 87 -21.52 33.41 -33.41
N GLY A 88 -20.67 34.09 -34.18
CA GLY A 88 -20.77 35.53 -34.44
C GLY A 88 -20.21 36.45 -33.33
N GLY A 89 -19.59 35.88 -32.29
CA GLY A 89 -18.66 36.55 -31.37
C GLY A 89 -17.21 36.13 -31.67
N LEU A 90 -16.34 36.16 -30.64
CA LEU A 90 -15.02 35.52 -30.73
C LEU A 90 -15.18 34.00 -30.67
N GLN A 91 -14.47 33.30 -31.54
CA GLN A 91 -14.37 31.84 -31.52
C GLN A 91 -12.92 31.37 -31.68
N ILE A 92 -12.54 30.34 -30.95
CA ILE A 92 -11.23 29.70 -31.02
C ILE A 92 -11.40 28.26 -31.48
N ASN A 93 -10.90 27.95 -32.67
CA ASN A 93 -10.80 26.63 -33.24
C ASN A 93 -9.50 25.96 -32.77
N LEU A 94 -9.62 25.07 -31.80
CA LEU A 94 -8.50 24.28 -31.28
C LEU A 94 -8.22 23.12 -32.25
N VAL A 95 -7.14 23.23 -33.01
CA VAL A 95 -6.70 22.24 -34.01
C VAL A 95 -5.75 21.26 -33.34
N TRP A 96 -6.28 20.09 -32.94
CA TRP A 96 -5.51 19.09 -32.20
C TRP A 96 -4.46 18.39 -33.08
N GLY A 97 -3.24 18.28 -32.58
CA GLY A 97 -2.19 17.45 -33.17
C GLY A 97 -2.48 15.95 -33.03
N SER A 98 -1.83 15.13 -33.86
CA SER A 98 -1.99 13.65 -33.84
C SER A 98 -1.49 13.00 -32.54
N ASN A 99 -0.66 13.71 -31.78
CA ASN A 99 -0.21 13.35 -30.43
C ASN A 99 -1.28 13.56 -29.34
N VAL A 100 -2.31 14.37 -29.59
CA VAL A 100 -3.40 14.61 -28.63
C VAL A 100 -4.36 13.41 -28.53
N SER A 101 -4.37 12.48 -29.50
CA SER A 101 -5.24 11.29 -29.45
C SER A 101 -4.94 10.34 -28.28
N GLY A 102 -3.72 10.38 -27.72
CA GLY A 102 -3.32 9.65 -26.53
C GLY A 102 -3.43 10.46 -25.22
N ALA A 103 -3.91 11.70 -25.29
CA ALA A 103 -4.01 12.56 -24.11
C ALA A 103 -5.19 12.16 -23.20
N PRO A 104 -5.08 12.35 -21.87
CA PRO A 104 -6.22 12.23 -20.97
C PRO A 104 -7.35 13.20 -21.36
N ALA A 105 -8.62 12.81 -21.20
CA ALA A 105 -9.75 13.69 -21.52
C ALA A 105 -9.74 15.02 -20.73
N THR A 106 -9.11 15.02 -19.55
CA THR A 106 -8.85 16.23 -18.75
C THR A 106 -7.91 17.22 -19.43
N PHE A 107 -7.02 16.78 -20.31
CA PHE A 107 -6.16 17.66 -21.11
C PHE A 107 -7.00 18.54 -22.03
N GLN A 108 -7.77 17.93 -22.94
CA GLN A 108 -8.63 18.67 -23.87
C GLN A 108 -9.63 19.55 -23.13
N ALA A 109 -10.23 19.06 -22.04
CA ALA A 109 -11.14 19.85 -21.21
C ALA A 109 -10.48 21.10 -20.59
N GLY A 110 -9.20 21.00 -20.21
CA GLY A 110 -8.42 22.13 -19.70
C GLY A 110 -8.18 23.22 -20.75
N ILE A 111 -7.72 22.82 -21.95
CA ILE A 111 -7.48 23.77 -23.06
C ILE A 111 -8.81 24.39 -23.54
N ILE A 112 -9.88 23.60 -23.66
CA ILE A 112 -11.22 24.08 -24.03
C ILE A 112 -11.73 25.10 -23.00
N LYS A 113 -11.51 24.87 -21.69
CA LYS A 113 -11.91 25.81 -20.64
C LYS A 113 -11.18 27.15 -20.79
N ALA A 114 -9.87 27.15 -21.03
CA ALA A 114 -9.09 28.38 -21.24
C ALA A 114 -9.54 29.15 -22.50
N ALA A 115 -9.73 28.44 -23.61
CA ALA A 115 -10.26 29.02 -24.84
C ALA A 115 -11.66 29.61 -24.66
N GLN A 116 -12.53 28.95 -23.88
CA GLN A 116 -13.87 29.45 -23.57
C GLN A 116 -13.80 30.72 -22.72
N MET A 117 -12.91 30.78 -21.73
CA MET A 117 -12.72 31.98 -20.90
C MET A 117 -12.22 33.18 -21.72
N LEU A 118 -11.36 32.98 -22.72
CA LEU A 118 -10.97 34.03 -23.67
C LEU A 118 -12.16 34.48 -24.54
N CYS A 119 -12.97 33.54 -25.05
CA CYS A 119 -14.20 33.85 -25.80
C CYS A 119 -15.30 34.52 -24.95
N ASP A 120 -15.26 34.32 -23.64
CA ASP A 120 -16.17 34.97 -22.69
C ASP A 120 -15.69 36.33 -22.23
N ALA A 121 -14.39 36.61 -22.23
CA ALA A 121 -13.80 37.88 -21.84
C ALA A 121 -13.67 38.89 -23.01
N LEU A 122 -13.62 38.42 -24.25
CA LEU A 122 -13.36 39.23 -25.44
C LEU A 122 -14.56 39.26 -26.41
N SER A 123 -14.57 40.22 -27.35
CA SER A 123 -15.75 40.52 -28.18
C SER A 123 -15.50 40.65 -29.70
N ASN A 124 -14.26 40.56 -30.17
CA ASN A 124 -13.92 40.60 -31.60
C ASN A 124 -14.58 39.47 -32.39
N LYS A 125 -15.15 39.76 -33.56
CA LYS A 125 -15.94 38.79 -34.34
C LYS A 125 -15.09 38.01 -35.34
N VAL A 126 -14.17 37.20 -34.82
CA VAL A 126 -13.20 36.43 -35.62
C VAL A 126 -13.14 34.96 -35.20
N VAL A 127 -12.63 34.11 -36.10
CA VAL A 127 -12.28 32.71 -35.80
C VAL A 127 -10.76 32.56 -35.80
N LEU A 128 -10.22 32.20 -34.64
CA LEU A 128 -8.79 31.98 -34.42
C LEU A 128 -8.49 30.48 -34.46
N ASN A 129 -7.59 30.02 -35.34
CA ASN A 129 -7.16 28.63 -35.43
C ASN A 129 -5.81 28.48 -34.72
N ILE A 130 -5.79 27.72 -33.63
CA ILE A 130 -4.58 27.50 -32.83
C ILE A 130 -4.26 26.00 -32.84
N ASN A 131 -3.03 25.66 -33.28
CA ASN A 131 -2.54 24.28 -33.29
C ASN A 131 -2.13 23.85 -31.88
N ILE A 132 -2.71 22.77 -31.35
CA ILE A 132 -2.44 22.28 -29.99
C ILE A 132 -1.69 20.95 -30.02
N SER A 133 -0.52 20.89 -29.39
CA SER A 133 0.29 19.69 -29.23
C SER A 133 0.41 19.25 -27.77
N TYR A 134 0.47 17.93 -27.55
CA TYR A 134 0.66 17.29 -26.26
C TYR A 134 1.89 16.35 -26.35
N THR A 135 3.03 16.75 -25.79
CA THR A 135 4.30 16.01 -25.95
C THR A 135 5.37 16.50 -24.96
N GLY A 136 6.33 15.63 -24.63
CA GLY A 136 7.42 15.95 -23.70
C GLY A 136 7.03 15.82 -22.23
N THR A 137 7.97 16.13 -21.34
CA THR A 137 7.87 16.04 -19.87
C THR A 137 8.70 17.16 -19.24
N GLY A 138 8.43 17.48 -17.97
CA GLY A 138 9.06 18.54 -17.21
C GLY A 138 8.09 19.64 -16.76
N GLY A 139 6.78 19.46 -16.95
CA GLY A 139 5.74 20.41 -16.55
C GLY A 139 5.69 21.71 -17.36
N GLY A 140 6.62 21.94 -18.29
CA GLY A 140 6.62 23.14 -19.13
C GLY A 140 5.50 23.15 -20.17
N ALA A 141 5.13 24.35 -20.60
CA ALA A 141 4.42 24.57 -21.85
C ALA A 141 5.17 25.64 -22.66
N GLY A 142 4.69 25.94 -23.87
CA GLY A 142 5.28 26.99 -24.70
C GLY A 142 4.50 27.19 -26.00
N ALA A 143 4.30 28.45 -26.38
CA ALA A 143 3.43 28.84 -27.47
C ALA A 143 3.90 30.13 -28.16
N GLY A 144 3.33 30.39 -29.34
CA GLY A 144 3.60 31.62 -30.07
C GLY A 144 2.86 31.70 -31.41
N PRO A 145 2.87 32.87 -32.05
CA PRO A 145 2.27 33.06 -33.36
C PRO A 145 2.96 32.20 -34.44
N THR A 146 2.20 31.71 -35.41
CA THR A 146 2.74 30.82 -36.48
C THR A 146 3.22 31.61 -37.70
N ASN A 147 2.64 32.79 -37.96
CA ASN A 147 3.05 33.68 -39.04
C ASN A 147 2.77 35.16 -38.67
N GLY A 148 3.35 36.09 -39.43
CA GLY A 148 3.07 37.51 -39.28
C GLY A 148 3.53 38.35 -40.48
N THR A 149 2.94 39.53 -40.65
CA THR A 149 3.27 40.48 -41.72
C THR A 149 3.82 41.77 -41.12
N THR A 150 4.93 42.26 -41.66
CA THR A 150 5.47 43.58 -41.31
C THR A 150 4.66 44.69 -41.98
N LEU A 151 4.11 45.61 -41.18
CA LEU A 151 3.30 46.75 -41.64
C LEU A 151 3.90 48.07 -41.15
N ALA A 152 3.64 49.16 -41.89
CA ALA A 152 4.11 50.48 -41.50
C ALA A 152 3.51 50.90 -40.14
N TYR A 153 4.31 51.52 -39.27
CA TYR A 153 3.90 51.92 -37.92
C TYR A 153 2.61 52.75 -37.91
N SER A 154 2.48 53.71 -38.83
CA SER A 154 1.28 54.54 -38.97
C SER A 154 0.04 53.76 -39.38
N THR A 155 0.18 52.67 -40.13
CA THR A 155 -0.92 51.74 -40.48
C THR A 155 -1.34 50.93 -39.26
N VAL A 156 -0.40 50.44 -38.45
CA VAL A 156 -0.70 49.71 -37.21
C VAL A 156 -1.42 50.59 -36.20
N VAL A 157 -0.94 51.82 -35.96
CA VAL A 157 -1.61 52.78 -35.07
C VAL A 157 -3.01 53.16 -35.58
N ALA A 158 -3.19 53.30 -36.89
CA ALA A 158 -4.50 53.58 -37.49
C ALA A 158 -5.47 52.40 -37.34
N ASN A 159 -5.01 51.16 -37.55
CA ASN A 159 -5.85 49.97 -37.40
C ASN A 159 -6.24 49.73 -35.95
N LEU A 160 -5.30 49.79 -35.00
CA LEU A 160 -5.58 49.69 -33.56
C LEU A 160 -6.64 50.73 -33.13
N LYS A 161 -6.45 52.01 -33.49
CA LYS A 161 -7.40 53.09 -33.13
C LYS A 161 -8.76 53.03 -33.84
N SER A 162 -8.89 52.29 -34.94
CA SER A 162 -10.16 52.14 -35.68
C SER A 162 -10.93 50.85 -35.35
N HIS A 163 -10.28 49.86 -34.75
CA HIS A 163 -10.89 48.61 -34.28
C HIS A 163 -11.05 48.56 -32.74
N ALA A 164 -10.57 49.61 -32.04
CA ALA A 164 -10.83 49.93 -30.64
C ALA A 164 -12.33 49.95 -30.28
N ALA A 165 -12.65 49.72 -29.01
CA ALA A 165 -14.03 49.85 -28.53
C ALA A 165 -14.51 51.31 -28.56
N SER A 166 -15.83 51.54 -28.60
CA SER A 166 -16.38 52.89 -28.47
C SER A 166 -16.11 53.45 -27.06
N GLY A 167 -15.20 54.42 -26.95
CA GLY A 167 -14.76 54.99 -25.68
C GLY A 167 -13.51 54.34 -25.08
N ASP A 168 -12.91 53.37 -25.78
CA ASP A 168 -11.58 52.85 -25.49
C ASP A 168 -10.51 53.96 -25.61
N THR A 169 -9.48 53.87 -24.78
CA THR A 169 -8.37 54.83 -24.70
C THR A 169 -6.99 54.18 -24.70
N THR A 170 -6.88 52.84 -24.74
CA THR A 170 -5.65 52.04 -24.66
C THR A 170 -4.59 52.48 -25.67
N PHE A 171 -5.01 52.87 -26.87
CA PHE A 171 -4.11 53.29 -27.96
C PHE A 171 -3.74 54.78 -27.94
N ASN A 172 -4.31 55.60 -27.05
CA ASN A 172 -4.13 57.06 -27.08
C ASN A 172 -2.71 57.51 -26.72
N GLY A 173 -1.94 56.71 -25.98
CA GLY A 173 -0.52 56.97 -25.72
C GLY A 173 0.40 56.80 -26.93
N LEU A 174 -0.04 56.11 -27.99
CA LEU A 174 0.78 55.81 -29.17
C LEU A 174 0.97 57.08 -30.05
N PRO A 175 2.22 57.50 -30.31
CA PRO A 175 2.54 58.64 -31.19
C PRO A 175 1.87 58.58 -32.57
N SER A 176 1.50 59.76 -33.09
CA SER A 176 0.84 59.92 -34.40
C SER A 176 1.81 60.07 -35.59
N GLY A 177 3.10 59.83 -35.37
CA GLY A 177 4.14 59.92 -36.41
C GLY A 177 4.18 58.70 -37.34
N THR A 178 5.11 58.72 -38.29
CA THR A 178 5.41 57.57 -39.18
C THR A 178 6.41 56.58 -38.58
N THR A 179 6.98 56.87 -37.40
CA THR A 179 7.95 56.01 -36.71
C THR A 179 7.76 56.00 -35.19
N ILE A 180 8.25 54.95 -34.54
CA ILE A 180 8.37 54.80 -33.09
C ILE A 180 9.81 54.46 -32.72
N GLN A 181 10.47 55.29 -31.91
CA GLN A 181 11.92 55.22 -31.64
C GLN A 181 12.79 55.06 -32.91
N GLY A 182 12.36 55.63 -34.04
CA GLY A 182 13.04 55.50 -35.34
C GLY A 182 12.61 54.29 -36.19
N GLN A 183 11.91 53.30 -35.62
CA GLN A 183 11.34 52.17 -36.37
C GLN A 183 10.12 52.62 -37.17
N SER A 184 10.14 52.45 -38.48
CA SER A 184 9.01 52.75 -39.39
C SER A 184 8.08 51.56 -39.64
N GLN A 185 8.44 50.39 -39.13
CA GLN A 185 7.83 49.09 -39.40
C GLN A 185 7.54 48.36 -38.09
N VAL A 186 6.41 47.64 -38.05
CA VAL A 186 5.95 46.83 -36.92
C VAL A 186 5.53 45.45 -37.44
N LEU A 187 5.94 44.38 -36.75
CA LEU A 187 5.47 43.02 -37.02
C LEU A 187 4.06 42.83 -36.44
N VAL A 188 3.12 42.34 -37.25
CA VAL A 188 1.75 42.05 -36.84
C VAL A 188 1.44 40.59 -37.12
N PHE A 189 0.99 39.86 -36.10
CA PHE A 189 0.73 38.43 -36.19
C PHE A 189 -0.63 38.13 -36.82
N GLU A 190 -0.80 36.93 -37.40
CA GLU A 190 -2.06 36.52 -38.05
C GLU A 190 -3.30 36.74 -37.16
N ALA A 191 -3.20 36.41 -35.87
CA ALA A 191 -4.26 36.64 -34.87
C ALA A 191 -4.76 38.10 -34.87
N GLN A 192 -3.82 39.05 -34.98
CA GLN A 192 -4.05 40.49 -34.94
C GLN A 192 -4.49 41.01 -36.33
N LEU A 193 -3.92 40.49 -37.42
CA LEU A 193 -4.34 40.77 -38.79
C LEU A 193 -5.81 40.38 -39.03
N LYS A 194 -6.29 39.29 -38.43
CA LYS A 194 -7.71 38.89 -38.47
C LYS A 194 -8.64 39.89 -37.80
N LEU A 195 -8.21 40.55 -36.72
CA LEU A 195 -9.02 41.58 -36.03
C LEU A 195 -9.36 42.75 -36.96
N TRP A 196 -8.51 42.98 -37.96
CA TRP A 196 -8.65 44.04 -38.97
C TRP A 196 -9.14 43.51 -40.33
N GLY A 197 -9.50 42.22 -40.42
CA GLY A 197 -9.94 41.57 -41.66
C GLY A 197 -8.85 41.43 -42.74
N LEU A 198 -7.56 41.57 -42.39
CA LEU A 198 -6.44 41.51 -43.32
C LEU A 198 -5.87 40.10 -43.54
N ALA A 199 -6.27 39.13 -42.71
CA ALA A 199 -5.90 37.72 -42.82
C ALA A 199 -7.13 36.82 -43.08
N PRO A 200 -7.02 35.74 -43.86
CA PRO A 200 -8.13 34.85 -44.15
C PRO A 200 -8.53 34.04 -42.91
N SER A 201 -9.82 33.75 -42.74
CA SER A 201 -10.34 33.00 -41.58
C SER A 201 -9.75 31.59 -41.40
N THR A 202 -9.15 31.03 -42.46
CA THR A 202 -8.46 29.73 -42.46
C THR A 202 -6.97 29.80 -42.11
N ALA A 203 -6.37 30.99 -41.89
CA ALA A 203 -4.97 31.10 -41.47
C ALA A 203 -4.77 30.48 -40.07
N THR A 204 -3.63 29.83 -39.86
CA THR A 204 -3.15 29.41 -38.53
C THR A 204 -2.61 30.62 -37.81
N ASP A 205 -3.19 30.97 -36.67
CA ASP A 205 -2.79 32.18 -35.94
C ASP A 205 -1.56 31.95 -35.07
N GLY A 206 -1.55 30.81 -34.39
CA GLY A 206 -0.49 30.40 -33.49
C GLY A 206 -0.52 28.92 -33.18
N GLN A 207 0.43 28.49 -32.35
CA GLN A 207 0.56 27.12 -31.89
C GLN A 207 0.94 27.10 -30.40
N ALA A 208 0.52 26.06 -29.69
CA ALA A 208 0.84 25.82 -28.29
C ALA A 208 1.22 24.35 -28.06
N ILE A 209 2.27 24.12 -27.28
CA ILE A 209 2.81 22.81 -26.93
C ILE A 209 2.75 22.66 -25.41
N PHE A 210 2.18 21.56 -24.93
CA PHE A 210 2.02 21.27 -23.51
C PHE A 210 2.72 19.96 -23.14
N ALA A 211 3.52 19.97 -22.08
CA ALA A 211 4.12 18.75 -21.53
C ALA A 211 3.07 17.77 -20.99
N THR A 212 3.39 16.48 -21.05
CA THR A 212 2.44 15.40 -20.70
C THR A 212 2.19 15.25 -19.20
N ASP A 213 3.02 15.88 -18.38
CA ASP A 213 3.02 15.82 -16.91
C ASP A 213 2.58 17.12 -16.22
N ILE A 214 2.00 18.09 -16.96
CA ILE A 214 1.31 19.24 -16.36
C ILE A 214 0.15 18.74 -15.48
N ASN A 215 0.08 19.21 -14.23
CA ASN A 215 -1.02 18.87 -13.33
C ASN A 215 -2.37 19.31 -13.92
N PRO A 216 -3.35 18.39 -14.13
CA PRO A 216 -4.65 18.73 -14.70
C PRO A 216 -5.44 19.81 -13.97
N SER A 217 -5.20 20.05 -12.67
CA SER A 217 -5.84 21.15 -11.94
C SER A 217 -5.31 22.53 -12.38
N LEU A 218 -4.04 22.61 -12.79
CA LEU A 218 -3.34 23.83 -13.20
C LEU A 218 -3.48 24.13 -14.70
N LEU A 219 -3.76 23.10 -15.51
CA LEU A 219 -3.78 23.19 -16.96
C LEU A 219 -4.65 24.34 -17.55
N PRO A 220 -5.85 24.68 -17.05
CA PRO A 220 -6.59 25.85 -17.53
C PRO A 220 -5.83 27.18 -17.45
N GLY A 221 -5.12 27.46 -16.36
CA GLY A 221 -4.32 28.69 -16.19
C GLY A 221 -3.09 28.70 -17.10
N VAL A 222 -2.35 27.59 -17.15
CA VAL A 222 -1.25 27.40 -18.10
C VAL A 222 -1.74 27.56 -19.55
N ALA A 223 -2.94 27.06 -19.87
CA ALA A 223 -3.52 27.26 -21.19
C ALA A 223 -3.97 28.71 -21.47
N LEU A 224 -4.32 29.53 -20.47
CA LEU A 224 -4.50 30.98 -20.67
C LEU A 224 -3.17 31.67 -21.00
N HIS A 225 -2.10 31.28 -20.30
CA HIS A 225 -0.74 31.75 -20.56
C HIS A 225 -0.33 31.48 -22.03
N GLU A 226 -0.42 30.21 -22.44
CA GLU A 226 0.01 29.76 -23.76
C GLU A 226 -0.87 30.24 -24.91
N LEU A 227 -2.19 30.12 -24.78
CA LEU A 227 -3.09 30.51 -25.86
C LEU A 227 -2.95 32.01 -26.16
N THR A 228 -2.54 32.84 -25.19
CA THR A 228 -2.35 34.28 -25.40
C THR A 228 -0.97 34.65 -25.94
N HIS A 229 0.09 33.90 -25.68
CA HIS A 229 1.32 33.98 -26.51
C HIS A 229 0.99 33.69 -27.97
N ALA A 230 0.19 32.65 -28.25
CA ALA A 230 -0.30 32.34 -29.60
C ALA A 230 -1.19 33.45 -30.23
N LEU A 231 -1.68 34.42 -29.45
CA LEU A 231 -2.36 35.64 -29.95
C LEU A 231 -1.40 36.85 -30.13
N GLY A 232 -0.12 36.69 -29.81
CA GLY A 232 0.89 37.75 -29.92
C GLY A 232 1.31 38.40 -28.59
N ARG A 233 1.02 37.80 -27.42
CA ARG A 233 1.59 38.21 -26.12
C ARG A 233 3.06 37.74 -26.00
N VAL A 234 3.92 38.04 -26.98
CA VAL A 234 5.34 37.64 -26.97
C VAL A 234 6.17 38.54 -27.90
N PRO A 235 7.24 39.19 -27.42
CA PRO A 235 8.09 40.05 -28.23
C PRO A 235 9.17 39.26 -28.97
N TYR A 236 9.38 39.57 -30.27
CA TYR A 236 10.47 38.95 -31.05
C TYR A 236 11.64 39.90 -31.29
N GLY A 237 11.38 41.19 -31.56
CA GLY A 237 12.43 42.20 -31.80
C GLY A 237 13.37 41.87 -32.98
N PRO A 238 14.44 42.68 -33.19
CA PRO A 238 14.58 44.07 -32.77
C PRO A 238 13.69 45.03 -33.59
N THR A 239 13.02 44.52 -34.63
CA THR A 239 11.82 45.15 -35.20
C THR A 239 10.68 44.95 -34.20
N PRO A 240 9.99 46.01 -33.74
CA PRO A 240 8.92 45.87 -32.76
C PRO A 240 7.74 45.11 -33.36
N ASP A 241 7.04 44.38 -32.51
CA ASP A 241 5.68 43.89 -32.74
C ASP A 241 4.67 44.76 -31.95
N ILE A 242 3.38 44.38 -31.94
CA ILE A 242 2.36 45.15 -31.21
C ILE A 242 2.58 45.10 -29.69
N PHE A 243 3.11 44.00 -29.14
CA PHE A 243 3.39 43.90 -27.70
C PHE A 243 4.50 44.87 -27.29
N ASP A 244 5.57 44.92 -28.09
CA ASP A 244 6.68 45.86 -27.94
C ASP A 244 6.27 47.36 -27.98
N LEU A 245 5.07 47.71 -28.49
CA LEU A 245 4.58 49.10 -28.47
C LEU A 245 4.14 49.60 -27.08
N PHE A 246 3.96 48.71 -26.10
CA PHE A 246 3.50 49.02 -24.74
C PHE A 246 4.49 48.61 -23.65
N ARG A 247 5.72 48.25 -24.06
CA ARG A 247 6.75 47.61 -23.25
C ARG A 247 7.89 48.60 -22.98
N TYR A 248 7.82 49.28 -21.84
CA TYR A 248 8.73 50.38 -21.51
C TYR A 248 9.85 49.94 -20.56
N SER A 249 11.08 50.37 -20.82
CA SER A 249 12.19 50.29 -19.85
C SER A 249 12.25 51.53 -18.95
N SER A 250 11.73 52.66 -19.45
CA SER A 250 11.53 53.91 -18.72
C SER A 250 10.54 54.81 -19.48
N THR A 251 10.07 55.89 -18.85
CA THR A 251 9.16 56.85 -19.48
C THR A 251 9.68 57.33 -20.84
N GLY A 252 8.89 57.14 -21.89
CA GLY A 252 9.24 57.48 -23.28
C GLY A 252 10.20 56.52 -23.98
N THR A 253 10.69 55.46 -23.31
CA THR A 253 11.67 54.50 -23.86
C THR A 253 11.10 53.08 -23.90
N LEU A 254 10.84 52.56 -25.11
CA LEU A 254 10.38 51.18 -25.34
C LEU A 254 11.55 50.21 -25.47
N LEU A 255 11.34 48.94 -25.12
CA LEU A 255 12.32 47.85 -25.20
C LEU A 255 11.96 46.86 -26.31
N PHE A 256 12.62 46.95 -27.45
CA PHE A 256 12.41 46.05 -28.59
C PHE A 256 13.38 44.86 -28.55
N SER A 257 13.04 43.80 -27.80
CA SER A 257 13.98 42.68 -27.55
C SER A 257 13.33 41.40 -27.01
N SER A 258 13.68 40.27 -27.62
CA SER A 258 13.38 38.89 -27.19
C SER A 258 14.46 38.25 -26.29
N ALA A 259 15.48 39.00 -25.86
CA ALA A 259 16.59 38.43 -25.11
C ALA A 259 16.18 37.90 -23.72
N ILE A 260 16.67 36.72 -23.36
CA ILE A 260 16.55 36.11 -22.02
C ILE A 260 17.98 35.90 -21.45
N PRO A 261 18.29 36.34 -20.22
CA PRO A 261 17.42 37.13 -19.34
C PRO A 261 17.13 38.53 -19.88
N SER A 262 15.88 38.98 -19.74
CA SER A 262 15.44 40.26 -20.30
C SER A 262 16.07 41.46 -19.59
N ALA A 263 16.18 42.58 -20.30
CA ALA A 263 16.29 43.88 -19.64
C ALA A 263 15.00 44.16 -18.85
N SER A 264 15.11 44.91 -17.74
CA SER A 264 13.94 45.26 -16.92
C SER A 264 12.99 46.15 -17.72
N ALA A 265 11.71 45.78 -17.78
CA ALA A 265 10.66 46.52 -18.48
C ALA A 265 9.30 46.35 -17.79
N TYR A 266 8.34 47.20 -18.15
CA TYR A 266 6.99 47.19 -17.60
C TYR A 266 5.93 47.53 -18.67
N PHE A 267 4.72 47.05 -18.44
CA PHE A 267 3.55 47.36 -19.25
C PHE A 267 3.04 48.77 -18.96
N SER A 268 2.74 49.56 -20.00
CA SER A 268 2.18 50.90 -19.89
C SER A 268 1.43 51.34 -21.15
N LEU A 269 0.36 52.13 -20.97
CA LEU A 269 -0.51 52.61 -22.06
C LEU A 269 -0.37 54.12 -22.35
N ASP A 270 0.40 54.87 -21.55
CA ASP A 270 0.39 56.34 -21.55
C ASP A 270 1.74 56.98 -21.96
N GLY A 271 2.61 56.22 -22.62
CA GLY A 271 3.98 56.63 -22.93
C GLY A 271 5.01 56.20 -21.87
N GLY A 272 4.70 55.19 -21.05
CA GLY A 272 5.60 54.69 -20.01
C GLY A 272 5.57 55.50 -18.71
N LYS A 273 4.59 56.39 -18.50
CA LYS A 273 4.50 57.23 -17.29
C LYS A 273 3.87 56.45 -16.14
N THR A 274 2.78 55.75 -16.43
CA THR A 274 2.10 54.85 -15.50
C THR A 274 2.59 53.43 -15.72
N LYS A 275 3.30 52.87 -14.74
CA LYS A 275 3.58 51.43 -14.68
C LYS A 275 2.29 50.69 -14.32
N ILE A 276 1.88 49.76 -15.17
CA ILE A 276 0.70 48.91 -14.93
C ILE A 276 1.13 47.61 -14.24
N ALA A 277 2.05 46.85 -14.86
CA ALA A 277 2.72 45.69 -14.25
C ALA A 277 4.18 45.63 -14.68
N ASP A 278 5.04 45.05 -13.84
CA ASP A 278 6.44 44.74 -14.20
C ASP A 278 6.51 43.40 -14.94
N TYR A 279 7.33 43.33 -15.99
CA TYR A 279 7.63 42.07 -16.65
C TYR A 279 8.73 41.30 -15.91
N GLY A 280 8.63 39.98 -15.96
CA GLY A 280 9.63 39.04 -15.52
C GLY A 280 10.92 39.15 -16.33
N LYS A 281 11.90 38.33 -15.97
CA LYS A 281 13.24 38.42 -16.57
C LYS A 281 13.84 37.09 -16.99
N ASN A 282 13.28 35.96 -16.54
CA ASN A 282 13.93 34.66 -16.61
C ASN A 282 13.13 33.63 -17.45
N SER A 283 11.81 33.84 -17.57
CA SER A 283 10.95 33.24 -18.60
C SER A 283 10.95 34.09 -19.88
N ASP A 284 9.97 33.86 -20.76
CA ASP A 284 9.73 34.65 -21.96
C ASP A 284 9.53 36.14 -21.61
N PRO A 285 10.03 37.09 -22.45
CA PRO A 285 10.17 38.49 -22.02
C PRO A 285 8.85 39.28 -21.93
N SER A 286 7.72 38.59 -22.14
CA SER A 286 6.34 39.04 -22.08
C SER A 286 5.60 38.72 -20.79
N ASP A 287 6.16 37.86 -19.94
CA ASP A 287 5.47 37.36 -18.75
C ASP A 287 5.58 38.39 -17.62
N PHE A 288 4.61 38.42 -16.71
CA PHE A 288 4.66 39.32 -15.56
C PHE A 288 5.61 38.77 -14.49
N LEU A 289 6.28 39.68 -13.78
CA LEU A 289 7.10 39.31 -12.63
C LEU A 289 6.20 38.74 -11.53
N ASN A 290 6.45 37.51 -11.03
CA ASN A 290 5.62 36.86 -9.99
C ASN A 290 5.34 37.72 -8.75
N THR A 291 6.23 38.66 -8.40
CA THR A 291 6.03 39.59 -7.28
C THR A 291 5.38 40.91 -7.70
N GLY A 292 4.64 40.91 -8.81
CA GLY A 292 4.00 42.06 -9.43
C GLY A 292 2.62 42.40 -8.83
N VAL A 293 1.94 43.36 -9.45
CA VAL A 293 0.64 43.90 -8.96
C VAL A 293 -0.50 42.89 -9.02
N GLN A 294 -0.36 41.88 -9.88
CA GLN A 294 -1.31 40.80 -10.12
C GLN A 294 -1.23 39.69 -9.05
N GLY A 295 -0.10 39.60 -8.35
CA GLY A 295 0.17 38.61 -7.31
C GLY A 295 0.71 37.27 -7.84
N SER A 296 1.44 36.54 -6.99
CA SER A 296 2.26 35.37 -7.36
C SER A 296 1.50 34.07 -7.65
N THR A 297 0.32 34.21 -8.24
CA THR A 297 -0.61 33.13 -8.61
C THR A 297 -1.33 33.44 -9.92
N ASP A 298 -1.01 34.54 -10.58
CA ASP A 298 -1.64 34.97 -11.83
C ASP A 298 -1.29 34.02 -13.00
N PRO A 299 -2.17 33.79 -13.98
CA PRO A 299 -1.85 32.92 -15.11
C PRO A 299 -0.77 33.51 -16.04
N PHE A 300 -0.52 34.82 -16.09
CA PHE A 300 0.48 35.46 -16.96
C PHE A 300 1.85 35.68 -16.28
N ASP A 301 2.04 35.17 -15.05
CA ASP A 301 3.31 35.19 -14.31
C ASP A 301 4.46 34.41 -15.02
N GLU A 302 5.71 34.84 -14.84
CA GLU A 302 6.92 34.19 -15.41
C GLU A 302 7.17 32.76 -14.88
N PHE A 303 6.55 32.36 -13.76
CA PHE A 303 6.48 30.97 -13.32
C PHE A 303 5.11 30.64 -12.72
N TYR A 304 4.37 29.71 -13.34
CA TYR A 304 3.18 29.14 -12.71
C TYR A 304 3.56 28.24 -11.52
N ASN A 305 2.64 28.04 -10.58
CA ASN A 305 2.86 27.19 -9.40
C ASN A 305 1.59 26.45 -8.96
N GLY A 306 1.69 25.67 -7.87
CA GLY A 306 0.59 24.87 -7.33
C GLY A 306 -0.68 25.64 -6.92
N SER A 307 -0.60 26.97 -6.82
CA SER A 307 -1.70 27.87 -6.45
C SER A 307 -2.15 28.78 -7.60
N THR A 308 -1.66 28.59 -8.84
CA THR A 308 -2.03 29.45 -9.98
C THR A 308 -3.55 29.46 -10.22
N VAL A 309 -4.11 30.66 -10.41
CA VAL A 309 -5.55 30.89 -10.49
C VAL A 309 -6.09 30.67 -11.90
N GLN A 310 -7.24 30.00 -11.96
CA GLN A 310 -7.87 29.60 -13.20
C GLN A 310 -8.87 30.67 -13.67
N ALA A 311 -8.39 31.91 -13.77
CA ALA A 311 -9.14 33.13 -14.08
C ALA A 311 -8.21 34.20 -14.69
N LEU A 312 -8.71 34.98 -15.64
CA LEU A 312 -8.00 36.17 -16.15
C LEU A 312 -8.11 37.31 -15.14
N SER A 313 -6.99 37.97 -14.85
CA SER A 313 -6.92 39.15 -14.00
C SER A 313 -7.32 40.43 -14.76
N LYS A 314 -7.36 41.56 -14.04
CA LYS A 314 -7.59 42.87 -14.69
C LYS A 314 -6.43 43.25 -15.63
N VAL A 315 -5.18 42.95 -15.28
CA VAL A 315 -4.05 43.34 -16.11
C VAL A 315 -3.94 42.48 -17.37
N ASP A 316 -4.29 41.19 -17.29
CA ASP A 316 -4.37 40.29 -18.44
C ASP A 316 -5.30 40.84 -19.52
N LEU A 317 -6.49 41.30 -19.10
CA LEU A 317 -7.47 41.90 -20.00
C LEU A 317 -6.95 43.20 -20.60
N GLN A 318 -6.29 44.07 -19.81
CA GLN A 318 -5.65 45.28 -20.34
C GLN A 318 -4.50 44.95 -21.32
N GLN A 319 -3.77 43.85 -21.10
CA GLN A 319 -2.69 43.40 -21.96
C GLN A 319 -3.22 42.82 -23.30
N LEU A 320 -4.34 42.11 -23.27
CA LEU A 320 -5.04 41.63 -24.46
C LEU A 320 -5.65 42.79 -25.26
N ASP A 321 -6.22 43.78 -24.57
CA ASP A 321 -6.73 45.02 -25.18
C ASP A 321 -5.62 45.78 -25.90
N ALA A 322 -4.42 45.88 -25.29
CA ALA A 322 -3.23 46.47 -25.93
C ALA A 322 -2.78 45.72 -27.20
N LEU A 323 -3.02 44.40 -27.29
CA LEU A 323 -2.78 43.61 -28.51
C LEU A 323 -3.88 43.79 -29.58
N GLY A 324 -4.95 44.53 -29.28
CA GLY A 324 -6.07 44.82 -30.17
C GLY A 324 -7.37 44.05 -29.86
N PHE A 325 -7.39 43.21 -28.82
CA PHE A 325 -8.56 42.39 -28.48
C PHE A 325 -9.55 43.13 -27.58
N THR A 326 -10.68 43.52 -28.15
CA THR A 326 -11.73 44.33 -27.51
C THR A 326 -12.35 43.59 -26.34
N ILE A 327 -12.06 44.06 -25.11
CA ILE A 327 -12.66 43.53 -23.88
C ILE A 327 -14.19 43.60 -23.97
N LYS A 328 -14.87 42.48 -23.70
CA LYS A 328 -16.32 42.36 -23.70
C LYS A 328 -16.90 43.06 -22.48
N SER A 329 -17.33 44.31 -22.65
CA SER A 329 -17.83 45.14 -21.55
C SER A 329 -19.04 44.49 -20.85
N THR A 330 -18.83 43.98 -19.63
CA THR A 330 -19.94 43.62 -18.74
C THR A 330 -20.64 44.91 -18.34
N SER A 331 -21.93 45.04 -18.70
CA SER A 331 -22.69 46.26 -18.45
C SER A 331 -22.84 46.48 -16.95
N SER A 332 -22.08 47.45 -16.41
CA SER A 332 -22.16 47.91 -15.02
C SER A 332 -23.35 48.87 -14.80
N THR A 333 -24.46 48.65 -15.51
CA THR A 333 -25.76 48.83 -14.87
C THR A 333 -25.74 48.10 -13.52
N PRO A 334 -26.16 48.72 -12.41
CA PRO A 334 -26.26 48.04 -11.14
C PRO A 334 -27.43 47.05 -11.19
N THR A 335 -27.19 45.87 -11.75
CA THR A 335 -27.95 44.66 -11.40
C THR A 335 -27.96 44.59 -9.87
N PRO A 336 -29.14 44.40 -9.22
CA PRO A 336 -29.19 44.27 -7.78
C PRO A 336 -28.21 43.20 -7.33
N ILE A 337 -27.31 43.54 -6.40
CA ILE A 337 -26.35 42.58 -5.85
C ILE A 337 -27.20 41.40 -5.35
N PRO A 338 -27.01 40.18 -5.89
CA PRO A 338 -27.94 39.09 -5.63
C PRO A 338 -27.98 38.83 -4.13
N SER A 339 -29.17 38.94 -3.52
CA SER A 339 -29.39 38.63 -2.10
C SER A 339 -29.52 37.12 -1.85
N THR A 340 -29.43 36.30 -2.90
CA THR A 340 -29.40 34.85 -2.83
C THR A 340 -28.68 34.24 -4.04
N GLY A 341 -28.10 33.05 -3.87
CA GLY A 341 -27.40 32.32 -4.93
C GLY A 341 -26.58 31.15 -4.37
N SER A 342 -25.74 30.54 -5.21
CA SER A 342 -24.81 29.48 -4.79
C SER A 342 -23.63 30.05 -4.01
N ILE A 343 -22.78 29.18 -3.46
CA ILE A 343 -21.53 29.56 -2.77
C ILE A 343 -20.58 30.26 -3.76
N ALA A 344 -20.57 29.81 -5.03
CA ALA A 344 -19.82 30.49 -6.08
C ALA A 344 -20.33 31.93 -6.32
N THR A 345 -21.66 32.15 -6.31
CA THR A 345 -22.26 33.49 -6.42
C THR A 345 -21.97 34.35 -5.19
N PHE A 346 -21.96 33.77 -3.99
CA PHE A 346 -21.59 34.46 -2.76
C PHE A 346 -20.13 34.94 -2.80
N ILE A 347 -19.20 34.06 -3.16
CA ILE A 347 -17.77 34.36 -3.24
C ILE A 347 -17.50 35.40 -4.34
N SER A 348 -18.11 35.28 -5.52
CA SER A 348 -17.89 36.24 -6.62
C SER A 348 -18.40 37.65 -6.33
N ASN A 349 -19.33 37.81 -5.37
CA ASN A 349 -19.87 39.11 -4.94
C ASN A 349 -19.30 39.56 -3.58
N LEU A 350 -18.35 38.85 -3.00
CA LEU A 350 -17.95 38.99 -1.59
C LEU A 350 -17.53 40.43 -1.22
N ALA A 351 -16.90 41.17 -2.13
CA ALA A 351 -16.49 42.55 -1.91
C ALA A 351 -17.66 43.54 -1.81
N SER A 352 -18.77 43.32 -2.52
CA SER A 352 -19.93 44.22 -2.56
C SER A 352 -20.99 43.91 -1.50
N LEU A 353 -20.96 42.71 -0.91
CA LEU A 353 -21.95 42.28 0.09
C LEU A 353 -21.77 42.96 1.46
N SER A 354 -22.89 43.36 2.05
CA SER A 354 -22.99 43.90 3.42
C SER A 354 -23.34 42.80 4.43
N SER A 355 -23.38 43.13 5.73
CA SER A 355 -23.68 42.15 6.78
C SER A 355 -25.08 41.56 6.67
N SER A 356 -25.20 40.24 6.85
CA SER A 356 -26.44 39.45 6.70
C SER A 356 -27.27 39.76 5.44
N SER A 357 -26.60 39.97 4.30
CA SER A 357 -27.26 40.37 3.04
C SER A 357 -27.50 39.22 2.05
N PHE A 358 -26.83 38.07 2.22
CA PHE A 358 -26.85 36.98 1.23
C PHE A 358 -27.35 35.64 1.80
N ALA A 359 -28.42 35.09 1.20
CA ALA A 359 -28.97 33.77 1.51
C ALA A 359 -28.43 32.71 0.54
N ILE A 360 -27.56 31.82 1.03
CA ILE A 360 -26.92 30.79 0.21
C ILE A 360 -27.88 29.62 -0.04
N THR A 361 -27.92 29.13 -1.27
CA THR A 361 -28.65 27.91 -1.67
C THR A 361 -27.75 27.06 -2.57
N ASP A 362 -27.22 25.96 -2.03
CA ASP A 362 -26.21 25.12 -2.70
C ASP A 362 -26.27 23.66 -2.22
N THR A 363 -25.60 22.74 -2.94
CA THR A 363 -25.64 21.31 -2.62
C THR A 363 -24.92 20.99 -1.30
N SER A 364 -25.30 19.91 -0.62
CA SER A 364 -24.68 19.47 0.64
C SER A 364 -23.15 19.33 0.51
N ALA A 365 -22.68 18.83 -0.64
CA ALA A 365 -21.26 18.66 -0.91
C ALA A 365 -20.53 20.00 -1.05
N ASN A 366 -21.10 20.96 -1.78
CA ASN A 366 -20.52 22.29 -1.93
C ASN A 366 -20.50 23.05 -0.60
N ILE A 367 -21.55 22.93 0.23
CA ILE A 367 -21.58 23.52 1.57
C ILE A 367 -20.47 22.92 2.43
N ALA A 368 -20.37 21.59 2.51
CA ALA A 368 -19.34 20.91 3.31
C ALA A 368 -17.90 21.25 2.88
N LEU A 369 -17.64 21.32 1.57
CA LEU A 369 -16.32 21.66 1.00
C LEU A 369 -15.89 23.12 1.20
N ASN A 370 -16.80 24.01 1.59
CA ASN A 370 -16.52 25.45 1.72
C ASN A 370 -16.79 26.00 3.13
N LEU A 371 -17.01 25.14 4.14
CA LEU A 371 -17.38 25.56 5.50
C LEU A 371 -16.43 26.62 6.08
N ASP A 372 -15.11 26.42 5.96
CA ASP A 372 -14.06 27.33 6.41
C ASP A 372 -14.20 28.75 5.79
N ALA A 373 -14.54 28.82 4.49
CA ALA A 373 -14.73 30.06 3.76
C ALA A 373 -16.07 30.74 4.12
N LEU A 374 -17.11 29.94 4.38
CA LEU A 374 -18.41 30.39 4.87
C LEU A 374 -18.33 30.91 6.31
N GLN A 375 -17.51 30.28 7.16
CA GLN A 375 -17.23 30.67 8.54
C GLN A 375 -16.45 31.99 8.58
N THR A 376 -15.37 32.08 7.80
CA THR A 376 -14.57 33.31 7.63
C THR A 376 -15.43 34.51 7.23
N ASN A 377 -16.38 34.29 6.31
CA ASN A 377 -17.23 35.36 5.77
C ASN A 377 -18.64 35.39 6.40
N ASN A 378 -18.87 34.68 7.52
CA ASN A 378 -20.23 34.41 8.00
C ASN A 378 -21.02 35.68 8.30
N ILE A 379 -20.36 36.80 8.64
CA ILE A 379 -21.00 38.08 8.94
C ILE A 379 -21.85 38.61 7.77
N LYS A 380 -21.59 38.19 6.52
CA LYS A 380 -22.33 38.58 5.31
C LYS A 380 -23.49 37.65 4.96
N ILE A 381 -23.50 36.44 5.51
CA ILE A 381 -24.47 35.38 5.23
C ILE A 381 -25.71 35.57 6.12
N SER A 382 -26.90 35.62 5.53
CA SER A 382 -28.19 35.64 6.27
C SER A 382 -28.66 34.21 6.60
N SER A 383 -28.56 33.29 5.64
CA SER A 383 -28.89 31.86 5.80
C SER A 383 -28.12 31.00 4.79
N ILE A 384 -28.12 29.68 5.02
CA ILE A 384 -27.61 28.65 4.11
C ILE A 384 -28.71 27.59 3.96
N THR A 385 -28.98 27.14 2.74
CA THR A 385 -30.02 26.15 2.43
C THR A 385 -29.46 25.07 1.51
N GLN A 386 -29.75 23.80 1.81
CA GLN A 386 -29.37 22.68 0.92
C GLN A 386 -30.25 22.67 -0.34
N SER A 387 -29.61 22.56 -1.51
CA SER A 387 -30.28 22.41 -2.80
C SER A 387 -30.15 21.00 -3.36
N GLY A 388 -31.10 20.61 -4.23
CA GLY A 388 -31.22 19.25 -4.75
C GLY A 388 -31.72 18.26 -3.69
N THR A 389 -31.32 16.99 -3.79
CA THR A 389 -31.59 15.98 -2.76
C THR A 389 -30.69 16.23 -1.55
N ALA A 390 -31.28 16.62 -0.42
CA ALA A 390 -30.53 16.80 0.82
C ALA A 390 -29.85 15.50 1.25
N THR A 391 -28.56 15.60 1.54
CA THR A 391 -27.73 14.52 2.09
C THR A 391 -27.02 15.01 3.35
N ALA A 392 -26.47 14.08 4.13
CA ALA A 392 -25.61 14.47 5.24
C ALA A 392 -24.35 15.18 4.73
N LEU A 393 -23.95 16.26 5.38
CA LEU A 393 -22.72 16.98 5.07
C LEU A 393 -21.53 16.21 5.65
N ALA A 394 -20.58 15.83 4.79
CA ALA A 394 -19.36 15.13 5.20
C ALA A 394 -18.30 16.14 5.64
N ILE A 395 -18.03 16.18 6.95
CA ILE A 395 -17.13 17.17 7.58
C ILE A 395 -16.08 16.48 8.46
N THR A 396 -15.05 17.22 8.86
CA THR A 396 -14.12 16.77 9.90
C THR A 396 -14.60 17.13 11.31
N ALA A 397 -14.08 16.44 12.33
CA ALA A 397 -14.27 16.82 13.73
C ALA A 397 -13.71 18.23 14.04
N SER A 398 -12.71 18.69 13.28
CA SER A 398 -12.20 20.07 13.37
C SER A 398 -13.26 21.07 12.91
N GLN A 399 -13.79 20.91 11.69
CA GLN A 399 -14.81 21.80 11.11
C GLN A 399 -16.11 21.85 11.93
N LEU A 400 -16.49 20.73 12.56
CA LEU A 400 -17.63 20.68 13.50
C LEU A 400 -17.49 21.70 14.65
N THR A 401 -16.26 22.06 15.04
CA THR A 401 -15.97 23.02 16.12
C THR A 401 -15.58 24.40 15.58
N ALA A 402 -14.76 24.47 14.53
CA ALA A 402 -14.28 25.71 13.93
C ALA A 402 -15.41 26.48 13.21
N ASP A 403 -16.28 25.77 12.49
CA ASP A 403 -17.28 26.34 11.58
C ASP A 403 -18.69 26.38 12.18
N ALA A 404 -18.79 26.30 13.51
CA ALA A 404 -20.06 26.25 14.22
C ALA A 404 -20.99 27.44 13.89
N THR A 405 -20.46 28.63 13.57
CA THR A 405 -21.27 29.80 13.18
C THR A 405 -21.84 29.67 11.76
N ALA A 406 -21.13 29.02 10.84
CA ALA A 406 -21.64 28.68 9.51
C ALA A 406 -22.65 27.52 9.59
N LEU A 407 -22.36 26.46 10.35
CA LEU A 407 -23.29 25.35 10.59
C LEU A 407 -24.62 25.83 11.21
N ASN A 408 -24.57 26.77 12.16
CA ASN A 408 -25.75 27.40 12.75
C ASN A 408 -26.58 28.27 11.79
N LYS A 409 -26.09 28.55 10.57
CA LYS A 409 -26.85 29.25 9.51
C LYS A 409 -27.52 28.30 8.52
N ILE A 410 -27.23 26.98 8.59
CA ILE A 410 -27.90 25.97 7.77
C ILE A 410 -29.35 25.84 8.24
N SER A 411 -30.28 26.09 7.32
CA SER A 411 -31.71 26.20 7.57
C SER A 411 -32.44 24.88 7.34
N GLY A 412 -33.39 24.56 8.21
CA GLY A 412 -34.13 23.29 8.18
C GLY A 412 -33.38 22.13 8.84
N SER A 413 -33.90 20.91 8.68
CA SER A 413 -33.32 19.71 9.27
C SER A 413 -32.20 19.14 8.40
N TYR A 414 -30.96 19.57 8.66
CA TYR A 414 -29.75 18.99 8.06
C TYR A 414 -29.12 17.92 8.97
N THR A 415 -28.28 17.07 8.38
CA THR A 415 -27.48 16.06 9.10
C THR A 415 -26.00 16.11 8.72
N LEU A 416 -25.14 15.55 9.57
CA LEU A 416 -23.67 15.55 9.44
C LEU A 416 -23.12 14.13 9.52
N THR A 417 -22.15 13.81 8.65
CA THR A 417 -21.24 12.69 8.85
C THR A 417 -19.86 13.23 9.23
N VAL A 418 -19.38 12.87 10.43
CA VAL A 418 -18.19 13.49 11.03
C VAL A 418 -17.01 12.54 10.99
N SER A 419 -15.92 12.95 10.33
CA SER A 419 -14.71 12.15 10.16
C SER A 419 -13.58 12.59 11.09
N GLY A 420 -12.77 11.63 11.54
CA GLY A 420 -11.60 11.89 12.38
C GLY A 420 -11.95 12.32 13.80
N VAL A 421 -13.04 11.82 14.36
CA VAL A 421 -13.39 12.01 15.78
C VAL A 421 -12.39 11.24 16.65
N THR A 422 -11.91 11.82 17.76
CA THR A 422 -11.05 11.09 18.71
C THR A 422 -11.89 10.34 19.74
N SER A 423 -11.36 9.28 20.35
CA SER A 423 -12.12 8.44 21.28
C SER A 423 -12.68 9.24 22.46
N ALA A 424 -11.90 10.22 22.93
CA ALA A 424 -12.28 11.14 24.00
C ALA A 424 -13.38 12.17 23.60
N THR A 425 -13.64 12.37 22.30
CA THR A 425 -14.65 13.34 21.80
C THR A 425 -15.92 12.68 21.27
N VAL A 426 -15.96 11.34 21.13
CA VAL A 426 -17.14 10.63 20.60
C VAL A 426 -18.44 10.96 21.36
N ALA A 427 -18.42 11.03 22.69
CA ALA A 427 -19.63 11.33 23.47
C ALA A 427 -20.18 12.74 23.19
N THR A 428 -19.32 13.77 23.08
CA THR A 428 -19.75 15.14 22.79
C THR A 428 -20.15 15.32 21.32
N THR A 429 -19.47 14.65 20.39
CA THR A 429 -19.87 14.59 18.97
C THR A 429 -21.20 13.83 18.79
N ALA A 430 -21.44 12.77 19.56
CA ALA A 430 -22.68 12.00 19.50
C ALA A 430 -23.88 12.75 20.12
N ALA A 431 -23.64 13.59 21.15
CA ALA A 431 -24.65 14.46 21.73
C ALA A 431 -25.14 15.57 20.77
N ASN A 432 -24.36 15.91 19.74
CA ASN A 432 -24.83 16.81 18.69
C ASN A 432 -25.96 16.13 17.87
N THR A 433 -27.13 16.76 17.86
CA THR A 433 -28.36 16.24 17.24
C THR A 433 -28.29 16.14 15.71
N HIS A 434 -27.46 16.95 15.06
CA HIS A 434 -27.26 16.89 13.61
C HIS A 434 -26.33 15.76 13.18
N VAL A 435 -25.45 15.25 14.06
CA VAL A 435 -24.53 14.17 13.73
C VAL A 435 -25.30 12.86 13.60
N SER A 436 -25.44 12.36 12.37
CA SER A 436 -26.11 11.09 12.08
C SER A 436 -25.15 9.90 12.15
N SER A 437 -23.88 10.11 11.78
CA SER A 437 -22.82 9.11 11.94
C SER A 437 -21.43 9.74 12.07
N MET A 438 -20.45 8.95 12.53
CA MET A 438 -19.06 9.35 12.62
C MET A 438 -18.08 8.21 12.36
N THR A 439 -16.87 8.56 11.90
CA THR A 439 -15.69 7.67 11.95
C THR A 439 -14.71 8.15 13.02
N VAL A 440 -14.17 7.21 13.78
CA VAL A 440 -13.23 7.47 14.87
C VAL A 440 -11.81 7.19 14.40
N THR A 441 -10.86 8.10 14.64
CA THR A 441 -9.43 7.89 14.35
C THR A 441 -8.61 8.27 15.57
N ASP A 442 -7.89 7.31 16.15
CA ASP A 442 -7.15 7.54 17.40
C ASP A 442 -6.07 6.46 17.64
N THR A 443 -5.23 6.63 18.66
CA THR A 443 -4.24 5.62 19.05
C THR A 443 -4.89 4.43 19.76
N GLY A 444 -4.30 3.24 19.65
CA GLY A 444 -4.80 2.02 20.30
C GLY A 444 -4.94 2.15 21.82
N ALA A 445 -4.05 2.91 22.48
CA ALA A 445 -4.16 3.20 23.92
C ALA A 445 -5.41 4.05 24.25
N ASN A 446 -5.67 5.11 23.47
CA ASN A 446 -6.85 5.94 23.65
C ASN A 446 -8.15 5.19 23.33
N ILE A 447 -8.16 4.33 22.31
CA ILE A 447 -9.29 3.46 21.99
C ILE A 447 -9.57 2.51 23.16
N ALA A 448 -8.54 1.78 23.64
CA ALA A 448 -8.65 0.83 24.74
C ALA A 448 -9.13 1.49 26.05
N SER A 449 -8.66 2.70 26.36
CA SER A 449 -9.10 3.47 27.55
C SER A 449 -10.50 4.09 27.43
N ASN A 450 -11.18 3.98 26.28
CA ASN A 450 -12.50 4.57 26.04
C ASN A 450 -13.53 3.57 25.49
N LEU A 451 -13.27 2.26 25.55
CA LEU A 451 -14.14 1.24 24.94
C LEU A 451 -15.59 1.35 25.41
N ASP A 452 -15.86 1.46 26.71
CA ASP A 452 -17.22 1.66 27.24
C ASP A 452 -17.92 2.89 26.62
N THR A 453 -17.22 4.03 26.57
CA THR A 453 -17.73 5.29 26.00
C THR A 453 -18.06 5.14 24.52
N LEU A 454 -17.19 4.45 23.78
CA LEU A 454 -17.35 4.17 22.35
C LEU A 454 -18.50 3.17 22.11
N GLN A 455 -18.58 2.09 22.89
CA GLN A 455 -19.60 1.03 22.80
C GLN A 455 -21.00 1.56 23.16
N ASN A 456 -21.10 2.47 24.13
CA ASN A 456 -22.36 3.18 24.43
C ASN A 456 -22.82 4.11 23.28
N ASN A 457 -21.91 4.55 22.41
CA ASN A 457 -22.21 5.43 21.26
C ASN A 457 -22.19 4.70 19.90
N ILE A 458 -22.06 3.36 19.89
CA ILE A 458 -21.83 2.53 18.70
C ILE A 458 -22.84 2.76 17.57
N ALA A 459 -24.09 3.14 17.90
CA ALA A 459 -25.15 3.39 16.92
C ALA A 459 -24.81 4.50 15.91
N LYS A 460 -23.95 5.47 16.30
CA LYS A 460 -23.43 6.51 15.39
C LYS A 460 -22.05 6.18 14.81
N ILE A 461 -21.29 5.24 15.37
CA ILE A 461 -19.95 4.90 14.89
C ILE A 461 -20.06 3.96 13.68
N THR A 462 -19.61 4.41 12.50
CA THR A 462 -19.59 3.56 11.30
C THR A 462 -18.34 2.70 11.23
N SER A 463 -17.16 3.27 11.52
CA SER A 463 -15.89 2.56 11.65
C SER A 463 -14.93 3.25 12.64
N ILE A 464 -13.92 2.51 13.07
CA ILE A 464 -12.79 2.98 13.88
C ILE A 464 -11.48 2.68 13.12
N THR A 465 -10.55 3.61 13.15
CA THR A 465 -9.20 3.51 12.57
C THR A 465 -8.16 3.71 13.66
N GLN A 466 -7.32 2.72 13.89
CA GLN A 466 -6.16 2.88 14.76
C GLN A 466 -5.04 3.62 14.01
N SER A 467 -4.56 4.74 14.54
CA SER A 467 -3.51 5.55 13.89
C SER A 467 -2.11 4.95 14.03
N ASN A 468 -1.85 4.20 15.11
CA ASN A 468 -0.58 3.51 15.38
C ASN A 468 -0.70 1.98 15.20
N ILE A 469 -1.04 1.56 13.97
CA ILE A 469 -1.20 0.15 13.57
C ILE A 469 0.02 -0.68 14.03
N GLY A 470 -0.24 -1.89 14.54
CA GLY A 470 0.79 -2.80 15.07
C GLY A 470 1.07 -2.65 16.57
N SER A 471 0.56 -1.60 17.23
CA SER A 471 0.46 -1.57 18.69
C SER A 471 -0.79 -2.33 19.13
N ALA A 472 -0.66 -3.38 19.95
CA ALA A 472 -1.82 -4.12 20.44
C ALA A 472 -2.69 -3.28 21.39
N LEU A 473 -4.01 -3.44 21.33
CA LEU A 473 -4.92 -2.86 22.32
C LEU A 473 -4.89 -3.74 23.58
N ALA A 474 -4.38 -3.19 24.68
CA ALA A 474 -4.44 -3.83 25.99
C ALA A 474 -5.85 -3.66 26.59
N ILE A 475 -6.58 -4.76 26.74
CA ILE A 475 -7.96 -4.80 27.22
C ILE A 475 -8.15 -5.90 28.28
N THR A 476 -9.18 -5.77 29.10
CA THR A 476 -9.56 -6.84 30.04
C THR A 476 -10.39 -7.93 29.37
N ALA A 477 -10.44 -9.12 29.96
CA ALA A 477 -11.37 -10.18 29.56
C ALA A 477 -12.82 -9.68 29.49
N LEU A 478 -13.26 -8.91 30.51
CA LEU A 478 -14.59 -8.31 30.55
C LEU A 478 -14.88 -7.37 29.36
N GLN A 479 -13.92 -6.53 28.97
CA GLN A 479 -14.04 -5.66 27.78
C GLN A 479 -14.07 -6.47 26.47
N SER A 480 -13.31 -7.57 26.38
CA SER A 480 -13.36 -8.46 25.20
C SER A 480 -14.76 -9.06 24.96
N LEU A 481 -15.54 -9.24 26.03
CA LEU A 481 -16.94 -9.66 25.98
C LEU A 481 -17.90 -8.48 25.76
N ALA A 482 -17.80 -7.43 26.58
CA ALA A 482 -18.74 -6.30 26.59
C ALA A 482 -18.67 -5.44 25.31
N ASP A 483 -17.46 -5.19 24.81
CA ASP A 483 -17.19 -4.27 23.70
C ASP A 483 -17.00 -5.01 22.36
N ASN A 484 -17.32 -6.30 22.26
CA ASN A 484 -17.10 -7.11 21.05
C ASN A 484 -17.75 -6.49 19.79
N ALA A 485 -18.95 -5.90 19.94
CA ALA A 485 -19.62 -5.20 18.85
C ALA A 485 -18.85 -3.95 18.37
N LEU A 486 -18.16 -3.26 19.29
CA LEU A 486 -17.28 -2.13 18.99
C LEU A 486 -15.92 -2.57 18.44
N LEU A 487 -15.29 -3.60 19.02
CA LEU A 487 -14.06 -4.19 18.47
C LEU A 487 -14.29 -4.65 17.02
N SER A 488 -15.52 -5.07 16.70
CA SER A 488 -15.97 -5.38 15.34
C SER A 488 -16.08 -4.18 14.38
N LYS A 489 -15.93 -2.94 14.86
CA LYS A 489 -15.89 -1.70 14.05
C LYS A 489 -14.46 -1.24 13.73
N ILE A 490 -13.44 -1.83 14.35
CA ILE A 490 -12.03 -1.48 14.12
C ILE A 490 -11.59 -2.06 12.76
N SER A 491 -10.95 -1.22 11.95
CA SER A 491 -10.66 -1.50 10.55
C SER A 491 -9.35 -2.29 10.37
N GLY A 492 -9.38 -3.36 9.58
CA GLY A 492 -8.21 -4.20 9.28
C GLY A 492 -8.02 -5.36 10.27
N THR A 493 -6.81 -5.92 10.29
CA THR A 493 -6.40 -6.93 11.29
C THR A 493 -6.02 -6.21 12.59
N ILE A 494 -6.65 -6.60 13.69
CA ILE A 494 -6.40 -6.00 15.02
C ILE A 494 -5.48 -6.89 15.86
N SER A 495 -4.51 -6.28 16.55
CA SER A 495 -3.77 -6.95 17.62
C SER A 495 -4.40 -6.63 18.97
N LEU A 496 -4.69 -7.65 19.76
CA LEU A 496 -5.26 -7.52 21.10
C LEU A 496 -4.30 -8.12 22.13
N ASN A 497 -4.21 -7.50 23.30
CA ASN A 497 -3.66 -8.12 24.50
C ASN A 497 -4.81 -8.21 25.52
N VAL A 498 -5.39 -9.39 25.69
CA VAL A 498 -6.55 -9.63 26.56
C VAL A 498 -6.08 -10.26 27.87
N THR A 499 -6.30 -9.58 28.99
CA THR A 499 -5.88 -10.05 30.32
C THR A 499 -7.10 -10.28 31.21
N GLY A 500 -7.23 -11.48 31.77
CA GLY A 500 -8.20 -11.81 32.84
C GLY A 500 -7.68 -11.42 34.23
N THR A 501 -8.20 -12.09 35.27
CA THR A 501 -8.05 -11.65 36.66
C THR A 501 -7.48 -12.75 37.58
N SER A 502 -8.08 -12.96 38.75
CA SER A 502 -7.82 -14.10 39.64
C SER A 502 -9.13 -14.85 39.94
N ALA A 503 -10.06 -14.83 38.98
CA ALA A 503 -11.34 -15.50 38.97
C ALA A 503 -11.51 -16.18 37.60
N ALA A 504 -12.50 -17.07 37.47
CA ALA A 504 -12.79 -17.73 36.19
C ALA A 504 -13.33 -16.72 35.16
N ASP A 505 -12.46 -16.30 34.24
CA ASP A 505 -12.73 -15.30 33.22
C ASP A 505 -13.17 -15.94 31.88
N SER A 506 -13.70 -15.12 30.97
CA SER A 506 -14.03 -15.52 29.60
C SER A 506 -13.43 -14.55 28.61
N LEU A 507 -12.36 -14.98 27.97
CA LEU A 507 -11.58 -14.20 27.01
C LEU A 507 -12.14 -14.47 25.60
N PHE A 508 -12.37 -13.41 24.84
CA PHE A 508 -12.86 -13.47 23.47
C PHE A 508 -11.90 -12.79 22.51
N ASP A 509 -11.79 -13.37 21.34
CA ASP A 509 -11.07 -12.84 20.20
C ASP A 509 -12.05 -12.35 19.11
N LYS A 510 -11.54 -12.16 17.89
CA LYS A 510 -12.35 -12.02 16.69
C LYS A 510 -11.70 -12.77 15.53
N ALA A 511 -12.50 -13.28 14.59
CA ALA A 511 -12.01 -13.95 13.38
C ALA A 511 -11.00 -13.17 12.49
N ASN A 512 -10.80 -11.86 12.74
CA ASN A 512 -9.77 -11.02 12.10
C ASN A 512 -8.75 -10.43 13.12
N SER A 513 -8.62 -11.00 14.32
CA SER A 513 -7.61 -10.59 15.31
C SER A 513 -6.40 -11.50 15.32
N GLN A 514 -5.30 -10.94 15.83
CA GLN A 514 -4.21 -11.71 16.43
C GLN A 514 -4.15 -11.33 17.91
N ALA A 515 -4.78 -12.12 18.78
CA ALA A 515 -4.86 -11.84 20.21
C ALA A 515 -3.77 -12.59 21.01
N THR A 516 -3.12 -11.87 21.92
CA THR A 516 -2.38 -12.46 23.03
C THR A 516 -3.33 -12.55 24.21
N LEU A 517 -3.69 -13.77 24.62
CA LEU A 517 -4.63 -14.07 25.69
C LEU A 517 -3.86 -14.51 26.93
N THR A 518 -4.14 -13.87 28.07
CA THR A 518 -3.56 -14.21 29.38
C THR A 518 -4.72 -14.38 30.36
N GLY A 519 -4.99 -15.60 30.81
CA GLY A 519 -6.11 -15.90 31.69
C GLY A 519 -5.96 -15.23 33.06
N GLY A 520 -4.76 -15.28 33.62
CA GLY A 520 -4.50 -14.92 35.00
C GLY A 520 -4.54 -16.15 35.88
N ALA A 521 -5.41 -16.20 36.88
CA ALA A 521 -5.59 -17.41 37.69
C ALA A 521 -7.07 -17.73 37.88
N GLY A 522 -7.52 -18.88 37.40
CA GLY A 522 -8.93 -19.24 37.49
C GLY A 522 -9.23 -20.64 36.97
N ILE A 523 -10.36 -20.74 36.27
CA ILE A 523 -10.63 -21.81 35.31
C ILE A 523 -11.18 -21.07 34.09
N ASP A 524 -10.26 -20.63 33.23
CA ASP A 524 -10.55 -19.58 32.27
C ASP A 524 -11.04 -20.16 30.95
N THR A 525 -11.92 -19.42 30.27
CA THR A 525 -12.46 -19.83 28.97
C THR A 525 -11.88 -18.98 27.85
N PHE A 526 -11.00 -19.57 27.06
CA PHE A 526 -10.40 -18.97 25.87
C PHE A 526 -11.25 -19.32 24.65
N ASN A 527 -11.92 -18.33 24.06
CA ASN A 527 -12.75 -18.49 22.86
C ASN A 527 -11.99 -17.91 21.66
N ILE A 528 -11.65 -18.76 20.69
CA ILE A 528 -10.68 -18.47 19.62
C ILE A 528 -11.30 -18.71 18.25
N SER A 529 -11.21 -17.71 17.36
CA SER A 529 -11.80 -17.69 16.02
C SER A 529 -10.89 -17.10 14.93
N GLY A 530 -9.84 -16.35 15.31
CA GLY A 530 -8.75 -15.80 14.52
C GLY A 530 -7.43 -16.55 14.77
N ILE A 531 -6.31 -15.83 14.93
CA ILE A 531 -4.96 -16.44 15.07
C ILE A 531 -4.29 -15.95 16.35
N ASP A 532 -4.44 -16.71 17.43
CA ASP A 532 -4.14 -16.26 18.79
C ASP A 532 -2.98 -16.98 19.47
N THR A 533 -2.50 -16.40 20.56
CA THR A 533 -1.50 -16.98 21.47
C THR A 533 -2.06 -17.00 22.89
N ILE A 534 -2.07 -18.15 23.57
CA ILE A 534 -2.37 -18.23 25.02
C ILE A 534 -1.04 -18.28 25.78
N THR A 535 -0.83 -17.38 26.73
CA THR A 535 0.47 -17.21 27.40
C THR A 535 0.66 -18.10 28.63
N ASP A 536 -0.44 -18.47 29.31
CA ASP A 536 -0.44 -19.00 30.68
C ASP A 536 -1.42 -20.16 30.89
N LEU A 537 -1.66 -20.99 29.87
CA LEU A 537 -2.64 -22.08 29.93
C LEU A 537 -2.36 -23.05 31.10
N GLY A 538 -3.41 -23.37 31.85
CA GLY A 538 -3.39 -24.18 33.07
C GLY A 538 -3.20 -23.39 34.37
N ASN A 539 -3.01 -22.06 34.30
CA ASN A 539 -2.75 -21.25 35.49
C ASN A 539 -4.02 -21.07 36.34
N GLY A 540 -4.05 -21.72 37.50
CA GLY A 540 -5.21 -21.77 38.40
C GLY A 540 -6.05 -23.05 38.27
N GLY A 541 -6.07 -23.73 37.11
CA GLY A 541 -6.78 -25.00 37.00
C GLY A 541 -6.97 -25.59 35.60
N ALA A 542 -8.18 -26.15 35.40
CA ALA A 542 -8.54 -26.96 34.24
C ALA A 542 -9.20 -26.12 33.13
N ASP A 543 -8.45 -25.14 32.63
CA ASP A 543 -8.92 -24.14 31.66
C ASP A 543 -9.56 -24.74 30.41
N ILE A 544 -10.41 -23.94 29.78
CA ILE A 544 -11.30 -24.33 28.69
C ILE A 544 -10.88 -23.60 27.42
N VAL A 545 -10.22 -24.31 26.51
CA VAL A 545 -9.82 -23.77 25.20
C VAL A 545 -10.85 -24.18 24.14
N LYS A 546 -11.44 -23.23 23.42
CA LYS A 546 -12.44 -23.45 22.37
C LYS A 546 -11.98 -22.81 21.06
N ILE A 547 -11.47 -23.63 20.16
CA ILE A 547 -11.00 -23.20 18.84
C ILE A 547 -12.10 -23.47 17.80
N ALA A 548 -12.62 -22.40 17.20
CA ALA A 548 -13.66 -22.47 16.17
C ALA A 548 -13.09 -22.88 14.79
N LEU A 549 -13.99 -23.17 13.84
CA LEU A 549 -13.59 -23.45 12.46
C LEU A 549 -12.95 -22.22 11.82
N GLY A 550 -11.71 -22.37 11.34
CA GLY A 550 -10.87 -21.28 10.83
C GLY A 550 -9.98 -20.62 11.87
N GLY A 551 -10.25 -20.83 13.17
CA GLY A 551 -9.40 -20.35 14.26
C GLY A 551 -8.11 -21.16 14.42
N SER A 552 -7.12 -20.54 15.05
CA SER A 552 -5.80 -21.12 15.36
C SER A 552 -5.27 -20.59 16.68
N SER A 553 -4.62 -21.43 17.48
CA SER A 553 -3.98 -21.06 18.76
C SER A 553 -2.56 -21.59 18.88
N VAL A 554 -1.67 -20.78 19.46
CA VAL A 554 -0.38 -21.22 20.03
C VAL A 554 -0.42 -21.01 21.53
N SER A 555 -0.70 -22.07 22.28
CA SER A 555 -0.83 -22.05 23.73
C SER A 555 0.48 -22.44 24.40
N THR A 556 0.86 -21.76 25.48
CA THR A 556 2.02 -22.13 26.32
C THR A 556 1.52 -22.44 27.73
N LEU A 557 1.99 -23.54 28.31
CA LEU A 557 1.60 -23.91 29.68
C LEU A 557 2.36 -23.11 30.74
N ALA A 558 1.62 -22.63 31.74
CA ALA A 558 2.16 -22.09 33.00
C ALA A 558 2.03 -23.07 34.19
N ALA A 559 1.23 -24.13 34.03
CA ALA A 559 1.11 -25.23 34.99
C ALA A 559 0.70 -26.53 34.27
N SER A 560 0.62 -27.65 35.00
CA SER A 560 0.15 -28.93 34.42
C SER A 560 -1.36 -28.87 34.15
N TRP A 561 -1.76 -29.05 32.89
CA TRP A 561 -3.13 -28.84 32.43
C TRP A 561 -3.81 -30.15 32.00
N ILE A 562 -5.05 -30.31 32.45
CA ILE A 562 -5.94 -31.41 32.04
C ILE A 562 -7.19 -30.78 31.45
N ALA A 563 -7.39 -30.95 30.16
CA ALA A 563 -8.57 -30.46 29.46
C ALA A 563 -9.84 -31.13 30.00
N THR A 564 -10.93 -30.36 30.07
CA THR A 564 -12.27 -30.89 30.36
C THR A 564 -13.04 -31.17 29.06
N ALA A 565 -14.19 -31.83 29.16
CA ALA A 565 -15.10 -32.01 28.01
C ALA A 565 -15.67 -30.69 27.44
N SER A 566 -15.45 -29.56 28.11
CA SER A 566 -15.78 -28.21 27.63
C SER A 566 -14.73 -27.65 26.66
N THR A 567 -13.50 -28.16 26.69
CA THR A 567 -12.41 -27.83 25.76
C THR A 567 -12.69 -28.47 24.41
N SER A 568 -12.50 -27.75 23.31
CA SER A 568 -12.79 -28.24 21.96
C SER A 568 -11.89 -27.67 20.87
N ASN A 569 -11.51 -28.52 19.91
CA ASN A 569 -10.86 -28.09 18.67
C ASN A 569 -11.72 -28.40 17.44
N ALA A 570 -12.24 -27.34 16.80
CA ALA A 570 -12.95 -27.39 15.51
C ALA A 570 -12.16 -26.78 14.34
N ALA A 571 -10.87 -26.46 14.53
CA ALA A 571 -10.00 -25.94 13.48
C ALA A 571 -9.77 -26.96 12.34
N THR A 572 -9.35 -26.48 11.18
CA THR A 572 -9.21 -27.27 9.95
C THR A 572 -8.17 -28.40 10.05
N THR A 573 -7.14 -28.24 10.88
CA THR A 573 -6.04 -29.20 11.06
C THR A 573 -5.52 -29.19 12.50
N ALA A 574 -4.86 -30.27 12.92
CA ALA A 574 -4.21 -30.32 14.24
C ALA A 574 -3.07 -29.28 14.41
N SER A 575 -2.45 -28.84 13.31
CA SER A 575 -1.40 -27.81 13.31
C SER A 575 -1.90 -26.43 13.72
N ALA A 576 -3.22 -26.17 13.63
CA ALA A 576 -3.84 -24.94 14.09
C ALA A 576 -4.06 -24.91 15.62
N ALA A 577 -3.91 -26.03 16.32
CA ALA A 577 -4.14 -26.14 17.77
C ALA A 577 -2.84 -26.57 18.47
N THR A 578 -1.90 -25.63 18.61
CA THR A 578 -0.57 -25.90 19.16
C THR A 578 -0.53 -25.66 20.67
N ILE A 579 0.07 -26.59 21.43
CA ILE A 579 0.36 -26.48 22.87
C ILE A 579 1.85 -26.72 23.10
N ASN A 580 2.54 -25.78 23.75
CA ASN A 580 3.93 -25.90 24.18
C ASN A 580 3.96 -26.23 25.69
N THR A 581 4.52 -27.38 26.07
CA THR A 581 4.36 -27.92 27.44
C THR A 581 5.14 -27.17 28.51
N ASN A 582 6.25 -26.50 28.17
CA ASN A 582 7.09 -25.76 29.10
C ASN A 582 7.56 -26.60 30.32
N GLY A 583 7.73 -27.91 30.13
CA GLY A 583 8.06 -28.90 31.17
C GLY A 583 6.89 -29.39 32.02
N PHE A 584 5.67 -28.91 31.78
CA PHE A 584 4.46 -29.31 32.52
C PHE A 584 3.68 -30.43 31.84
N ASN A 585 2.98 -31.25 32.63
CA ASN A 585 2.16 -32.34 32.11
C ASN A 585 0.94 -31.81 31.35
N VAL A 586 0.54 -32.49 30.29
CA VAL A 586 -0.61 -32.15 29.45
C VAL A 586 -1.50 -33.35 29.17
N ASN A 587 -2.82 -33.19 29.28
CA ASN A 587 -3.79 -34.20 28.91
C ASN A 587 -4.98 -33.57 28.17
N VAL A 588 -5.12 -33.87 26.88
CA VAL A 588 -6.25 -33.45 26.03
C VAL A 588 -7.21 -34.61 25.71
N GLY A 589 -7.11 -35.74 26.43
CA GLY A 589 -7.91 -36.95 26.22
C GLY A 589 -9.42 -36.77 26.35
N ALA A 590 -9.88 -35.77 27.10
CA ALA A 590 -11.28 -35.42 27.24
C ALA A 590 -11.76 -34.31 26.27
N ALA A 591 -10.87 -33.71 25.47
CA ALA A 591 -11.20 -32.59 24.59
C ALA A 591 -12.12 -33.03 23.44
N ALA A 592 -13.15 -32.22 23.19
CA ALA A 592 -14.15 -32.41 22.14
C ALA A 592 -13.72 -31.79 20.80
N GLY A 593 -14.61 -31.85 19.80
CA GLY A 593 -14.40 -31.26 18.48
C GLY A 593 -14.05 -32.29 17.39
N THR A 594 -13.58 -31.78 16.26
CA THR A 594 -13.37 -32.54 15.02
C THR A 594 -11.90 -32.84 14.73
N SER A 595 -10.97 -32.12 15.35
CA SER A 595 -9.54 -32.13 15.02
C SER A 595 -8.67 -32.41 16.24
N GLY A 596 -7.50 -33.00 16.02
CA GLY A 596 -6.50 -33.26 17.05
C GLY A 596 -5.66 -32.03 17.41
N TRP A 597 -4.61 -32.23 18.19
CA TRP A 597 -3.75 -31.19 18.75
C TRP A 597 -2.30 -31.39 18.32
N THR A 598 -1.55 -30.29 18.21
CA THR A 598 -0.09 -30.31 18.08
C THR A 598 0.54 -30.04 19.44
N ILE A 599 1.13 -31.05 20.06
CA ILE A 599 1.73 -30.95 21.39
C ILE A 599 3.25 -30.95 21.24
N ASN A 600 3.86 -29.81 21.51
CA ASN A 600 5.32 -29.64 21.55
C ASN A 600 5.80 -29.80 23.00
N ALA A 601 6.50 -30.88 23.29
CA ALA A 601 7.30 -30.98 24.49
C ALA A 601 8.38 -29.89 24.45
N THR A 602 8.40 -29.01 25.45
CA THR A 602 9.45 -28.00 25.63
C THR A 602 9.93 -28.01 27.09
N GLY A 603 11.03 -27.32 27.39
CA GLY A 603 11.68 -27.37 28.70
C GLY A 603 12.55 -28.62 28.91
N ASN A 604 13.19 -28.69 30.08
CA ASN A 604 14.31 -29.60 30.37
C ASN A 604 13.97 -30.63 31.46
N GLY A 605 12.77 -31.20 31.44
CA GLY A 605 12.28 -32.11 32.49
C GLY A 605 11.32 -33.18 31.97
N THR A 606 11.08 -34.20 32.80
CA THR A 606 10.16 -35.30 32.51
C THR A 606 8.73 -34.78 32.33
N THR A 607 8.12 -35.04 31.18
CA THR A 607 6.79 -34.52 30.83
C THR A 607 5.84 -35.64 30.45
N SER A 608 4.70 -35.73 31.12
CA SER A 608 3.59 -36.62 30.74
C SER A 608 2.68 -35.93 29.71
N ILE A 609 2.41 -36.62 28.60
CA ILE A 609 1.60 -36.15 27.48
C ILE A 609 0.51 -37.19 27.22
N THR A 610 -0.74 -36.76 27.17
CA THR A 610 -1.87 -37.59 26.71
C THR A 610 -2.65 -36.86 25.62
N GLY A 611 -2.67 -37.46 24.43
CA GLY A 611 -3.48 -37.02 23.30
C GLY A 611 -4.97 -37.22 23.49
N SER A 612 -5.72 -36.74 22.51
CA SER A 612 -7.17 -36.69 22.37
C SER A 612 -7.73 -37.98 21.74
N ILE A 613 -8.99 -37.94 21.31
CA ILE A 613 -9.59 -39.00 20.46
C ILE A 613 -9.66 -38.57 18.98
N LYS A 614 -8.60 -37.91 18.49
CA LYS A 614 -8.41 -37.42 17.13
C LYS A 614 -6.93 -37.56 16.72
N ASN A 615 -6.64 -37.33 15.45
CA ASN A 615 -5.28 -37.45 14.89
C ASN A 615 -4.37 -36.35 15.45
N ASP A 616 -3.54 -36.68 16.43
CA ASP A 616 -2.64 -35.74 17.10
C ASP A 616 -1.22 -35.75 16.51
N THR A 617 -0.45 -34.71 16.81
CA THR A 617 0.97 -34.59 16.48
C THR A 617 1.76 -34.23 17.73
N ILE A 618 2.64 -35.13 18.18
CA ILE A 618 3.39 -35.01 19.44
C ILE A 618 4.88 -34.92 19.11
N ASN A 619 5.46 -33.74 19.35
CA ASN A 619 6.88 -33.47 19.13
C ASN A 619 7.62 -33.51 20.47
N GLY A 620 8.69 -34.30 20.56
CA GLY A 620 9.52 -34.46 21.75
C GLY A 620 10.53 -33.32 21.95
N ASN A 621 11.14 -33.28 23.13
CA ASN A 621 12.19 -32.32 23.48
C ASN A 621 13.59 -32.98 23.43
N THR A 622 14.64 -32.17 23.41
CA THR A 622 16.03 -32.65 23.38
C THR A 622 16.53 -33.23 24.71
N SER A 623 15.73 -33.18 25.78
CA SER A 623 16.07 -33.79 27.07
C SER A 623 15.62 -35.24 27.16
N GLY A 624 14.47 -35.58 26.57
CA GLY A 624 13.76 -36.85 26.78
C GLY A 624 13.24 -37.00 28.21
N GLY A 625 12.80 -38.20 28.57
CA GLY A 625 12.10 -38.46 29.83
C GLY A 625 10.59 -38.24 29.71
N LEU A 626 10.05 -38.29 28.49
CA LEU A 626 8.65 -38.10 28.18
C LEU A 626 7.84 -39.36 28.51
N THR A 627 6.61 -39.19 28.97
CA THR A 627 5.62 -40.26 29.10
C THR A 627 4.47 -39.95 28.17
N ILE A 628 4.43 -40.58 26.99
CA ILE A 628 3.52 -40.22 25.91
C ILE A 628 2.44 -41.30 25.75
N ASN A 629 1.18 -40.92 25.88
CA ASN A 629 0.05 -41.69 25.38
C ASN A 629 -0.54 -40.95 24.17
N GLY A 630 -0.62 -41.61 23.01
CA GLY A 630 -1.19 -41.00 21.80
C GLY A 630 -2.67 -40.67 21.93
N GLY A 631 -3.40 -41.36 22.82
CA GLY A 631 -4.85 -41.19 22.97
C GLY A 631 -5.63 -42.16 22.08
N GLY A 632 -6.30 -41.66 21.06
CA GLY A 632 -7.16 -42.44 20.16
C GLY A 632 -7.28 -41.83 18.76
N GLY A 633 -6.44 -42.22 17.80
CA GLY A 633 -6.42 -41.60 16.49
C GLY A 633 -5.54 -42.26 15.43
N SER A 634 -5.10 -41.43 14.48
CA SER A 634 -4.00 -41.68 13.55
C SER A 634 -2.87 -40.69 13.84
N ASP A 635 -1.99 -41.05 14.77
CA ASP A 635 -1.11 -40.09 15.45
C ASP A 635 0.31 -40.06 14.86
N SER A 636 0.96 -38.91 14.99
CA SER A 636 2.37 -38.71 14.63
C SER A 636 3.18 -38.36 15.87
N ILE A 637 4.20 -39.15 16.19
CA ILE A 637 5.10 -38.95 17.34
C ILE A 637 6.54 -38.78 16.82
N ALA A 638 7.23 -37.73 17.26
CA ALA A 638 8.60 -37.42 16.82
C ALA A 638 9.49 -37.04 18.01
N LEU A 639 10.30 -38.00 18.50
CA LEU A 639 11.04 -37.84 19.77
C LEU A 639 12.35 -37.03 19.66
N GLY A 640 12.85 -36.82 18.45
CA GLY A 640 14.17 -36.22 18.22
C GLY A 640 15.32 -37.04 18.83
N THR A 641 16.49 -36.42 18.94
CA THR A 641 17.66 -36.96 19.65
C THR A 641 17.70 -36.40 21.08
N HIS A 642 17.70 -37.27 22.08
CA HIS A 642 17.52 -36.90 23.50
C HIS A 642 18.54 -37.59 24.45
N THR A 643 18.57 -37.15 25.71
CA THR A 643 19.53 -37.61 26.74
C THR A 643 18.94 -38.50 27.84
N ASN A 644 17.61 -38.54 28.00
CA ASN A 644 16.88 -39.38 28.93
C ASN A 644 15.93 -40.29 28.14
N ALA A 645 15.55 -41.44 28.70
CA ALA A 645 14.69 -42.41 28.01
C ALA A 645 13.22 -41.98 27.99
N ASP A 646 12.59 -42.06 26.82
CA ASP A 646 11.15 -41.83 26.66
C ASP A 646 10.35 -43.13 26.87
N THR A 647 9.11 -43.00 27.35
CA THR A 647 8.15 -44.09 27.50
C THR A 647 6.88 -43.79 26.71
N ILE A 648 6.60 -44.60 25.69
CA ILE A 648 5.39 -44.48 24.86
C ILE A 648 4.39 -45.57 25.23
N TYR A 649 3.13 -45.18 25.44
CA TYR A 649 1.99 -46.07 25.58
C TYR A 649 1.16 -46.07 24.29
N LEU A 650 1.00 -47.26 23.69
CA LEU A 650 0.06 -47.49 22.59
C LEU A 650 -1.22 -48.12 23.14
N VAL A 651 -2.32 -47.38 23.07
CA VAL A 651 -3.64 -47.79 23.60
C VAL A 651 -4.67 -47.56 22.50
N ASN A 652 -5.37 -48.62 22.07
CA ASN A 652 -6.52 -48.59 21.14
C ASN A 652 -6.38 -47.78 19.82
N ASN A 653 -5.17 -47.42 19.38
CA ASN A 653 -4.95 -46.56 18.22
C ASN A 653 -5.17 -47.26 16.87
N ASN A 654 -5.72 -46.52 15.90
CA ASN A 654 -5.95 -47.03 14.54
C ASN A 654 -4.67 -47.02 13.69
N LYS A 655 -3.77 -46.05 13.92
CA LYS A 655 -2.44 -45.98 13.28
C LYS A 655 -1.52 -45.07 14.09
N VAL A 656 -0.27 -45.44 14.33
CA VAL A 656 0.72 -44.53 14.91
C VAL A 656 1.99 -44.53 14.06
N THR A 657 2.53 -43.34 13.80
CA THR A 657 3.85 -43.16 13.17
C THR A 657 4.80 -42.65 14.25
N ILE A 658 5.91 -43.34 14.49
CA ILE A 658 6.91 -42.94 15.49
C ILE A 658 8.25 -42.71 14.78
N THR A 659 8.85 -41.54 15.02
CA THR A 659 10.13 -41.12 14.43
C THR A 659 11.12 -40.73 15.52
N GLY A 660 12.41 -41.02 15.33
CA GLY A 660 13.46 -40.71 16.31
C GLY A 660 13.55 -41.66 17.53
N PHE A 661 12.66 -42.66 17.63
CA PHE A 661 12.71 -43.69 18.70
C PHE A 661 14.08 -44.37 18.76
N GLY A 662 14.68 -44.38 19.95
CA GLY A 662 16.01 -44.92 20.22
C GLY A 662 17.17 -44.12 19.62
N SER A 663 16.98 -42.87 19.17
CA SER A 663 18.05 -42.07 18.53
C SER A 663 18.94 -41.29 19.50
N SER A 664 18.82 -41.56 20.80
CA SER A 664 19.65 -41.05 21.90
C SER A 664 21.14 -41.35 21.76
N THR A 665 21.99 -40.42 22.22
CA THR A 665 23.45 -40.64 22.34
C THR A 665 23.84 -41.15 23.73
N GLY A 666 24.35 -42.38 23.80
CA GLY A 666 24.69 -43.06 25.06
C GLY A 666 23.76 -44.23 25.37
N SER A 667 23.97 -44.93 26.49
CA SER A 667 23.23 -46.15 26.88
C SER A 667 21.81 -45.91 27.39
N VAL A 668 21.12 -44.92 26.81
CA VAL A 668 19.70 -44.62 27.05
C VAL A 668 18.86 -45.64 26.27
N THR A 669 17.67 -45.99 26.74
CA THR A 669 16.83 -47.02 26.12
C THR A 669 15.36 -46.67 26.28
N ASP A 670 14.75 -46.22 25.19
CA ASP A 670 13.32 -45.91 25.13
C ASP A 670 12.44 -47.16 25.34
N ILE A 671 11.29 -46.96 25.96
CA ILE A 671 10.34 -48.01 26.34
C ILE A 671 9.06 -47.84 25.51
N LEU A 672 8.67 -48.89 24.77
CA LEU A 672 7.41 -48.94 24.02
C LEU A 672 6.44 -49.93 24.68
N ASN A 673 5.55 -49.41 25.51
CA ASN A 673 4.50 -50.17 26.20
C ASN A 673 3.26 -50.30 25.30
N VAL A 674 2.98 -51.51 24.82
CA VAL A 674 1.85 -51.79 23.92
C VAL A 674 0.71 -52.46 24.68
N THR A 675 -0.35 -51.72 24.97
CA THR A 675 -1.57 -52.22 25.64
C THR A 675 -2.72 -52.24 24.63
N ALA A 676 -2.51 -52.97 23.53
CA ALA A 676 -3.44 -53.07 22.41
C ALA A 676 -4.45 -54.22 22.60
N THR A 677 -5.69 -53.99 22.17
CA THR A 677 -6.67 -55.06 21.92
C THR A 677 -7.12 -55.00 20.46
N GLY A 678 -7.27 -56.17 19.82
CA GLY A 678 -7.61 -56.25 18.39
C GLY A 678 -6.49 -55.78 17.44
N ASN A 679 -6.88 -55.24 16.27
CA ASN A 679 -5.97 -54.94 15.15
C ASN A 679 -5.13 -53.65 15.31
N ALA A 680 -5.04 -53.06 16.51
CA ALA A 680 -4.39 -51.76 16.80
C ALA A 680 -2.86 -51.70 16.62
N LEU A 681 -2.28 -52.66 15.89
CA LEU A 681 -0.87 -52.74 15.48
C LEU A 681 -0.69 -52.65 13.94
N ALA A 682 -1.78 -52.67 13.17
CA ALA A 682 -1.73 -52.63 11.72
C ALA A 682 -1.31 -51.23 11.21
N GLY A 683 -0.12 -51.15 10.60
CA GLY A 683 0.40 -49.89 10.06
C GLY A 683 1.16 -49.01 11.05
N LEU A 684 1.52 -49.54 12.24
CA LEU A 684 2.57 -48.94 13.08
C LEU A 684 3.86 -48.83 12.27
N THR A 685 4.35 -47.60 12.10
CA THR A 685 5.57 -47.32 11.33
C THR A 685 6.63 -46.70 12.24
N LEU A 686 7.75 -47.41 12.45
CA LEU A 686 8.92 -46.90 13.17
C LEU A 686 9.97 -46.41 12.16
N GLN A 687 10.43 -45.17 12.31
CA GLN A 687 11.42 -44.56 11.40
C GLN A 687 12.65 -44.04 12.17
N ASN A 688 13.60 -44.93 12.46
CA ASN A 688 15.06 -44.71 12.50
C ASN A 688 15.83 -45.98 12.94
N LYS A 689 17.17 -45.89 12.99
CA LYS A 689 18.12 -47.02 13.13
C LYS A 689 18.57 -47.26 14.59
N THR A 690 17.82 -48.06 15.37
CA THR A 690 18.32 -48.60 16.65
C THR A 690 17.66 -49.92 17.07
N THR A 691 18.29 -50.62 18.02
CA THR A 691 17.88 -51.94 18.53
C THR A 691 16.73 -51.87 19.54
N LEU A 692 15.70 -52.70 19.36
CA LEU A 692 14.55 -52.81 20.25
C LEU A 692 14.86 -53.71 21.47
N ALA A 693 14.82 -53.16 22.68
CA ALA A 693 14.98 -53.91 23.93
C ALA A 693 13.61 -54.34 24.49
N THR A 694 13.17 -55.57 24.18
CA THR A 694 11.86 -56.10 24.62
C THR A 694 11.90 -56.60 26.08
N ASN A 695 11.79 -55.68 27.03
CA ASN A 695 11.73 -56.02 28.45
C ASN A 695 10.30 -56.44 28.87
N ASN A 696 10.12 -57.75 29.08
CA ASN A 696 8.93 -58.47 29.54
C ASN A 696 7.75 -58.66 28.55
N ALA A 697 7.17 -59.87 28.68
CA ALA A 697 5.99 -60.42 28.00
C ALA A 697 6.08 -60.63 26.45
N PRO A 698 5.65 -61.81 25.93
CA PRO A 698 5.63 -62.06 24.50
C PRO A 698 4.48 -61.30 23.80
N LEU A 699 4.82 -60.54 22.77
CA LEU A 699 3.84 -59.93 21.85
C LEU A 699 2.96 -61.03 21.22
N ALA A 700 1.65 -60.99 21.49
CA ALA A 700 0.72 -62.03 21.04
C ALA A 700 0.65 -62.10 19.49
N ALA A 701 0.57 -63.32 18.95
CA ALA A 701 0.93 -63.68 17.58
C ALA A 701 -0.04 -63.24 16.45
N ASN A 702 -0.72 -62.10 16.59
CA ASN A 702 -1.77 -61.60 15.69
C ASN A 702 -1.37 -60.32 14.89
N SER A 703 -0.14 -59.84 14.98
CA SER A 703 0.33 -58.59 14.34
C SER A 703 0.77 -58.78 12.88
N THR A 704 -0.15 -59.20 12.00
CA THR A 704 0.07 -59.40 10.54
C THR A 704 0.24 -58.10 9.73
N GLY A 705 0.81 -57.04 10.32
CA GLY A 705 0.89 -55.70 9.74
C GLY A 705 1.98 -54.79 10.32
N LEU A 706 3.00 -55.36 10.99
CA LEU A 706 4.20 -54.64 11.42
C LEU A 706 5.23 -54.59 10.29
N VAL A 707 5.57 -53.40 9.80
CA VAL A 707 6.55 -53.20 8.72
C VAL A 707 7.84 -52.63 9.29
N PHE A 708 8.80 -53.51 9.59
CA PHE A 708 10.16 -53.12 9.97
C PHE A 708 10.99 -52.83 8.71
N ASN A 709 10.96 -51.57 8.23
CA ASN A 709 11.74 -51.15 7.07
C ASN A 709 13.25 -51.06 7.39
N TYR A 710 13.97 -52.16 7.17
CA TYR A 710 15.38 -52.31 7.54
C TYR A 710 16.34 -51.67 6.52
N ALA A 711 16.50 -50.35 6.56
CA ALA A 711 17.46 -49.62 5.72
C ALA A 711 18.89 -49.69 6.29
N ASN A 712 19.66 -50.72 5.92
CA ASN A 712 21.04 -50.87 6.37
C ASN A 712 22.03 -50.03 5.54
N ALA A 713 22.91 -49.32 6.24
CA ALA A 713 24.15 -48.77 5.70
C ALA A 713 25.29 -49.00 6.70
N GLY A 714 26.35 -49.68 6.25
CA GLY A 714 27.67 -49.61 6.89
C GLY A 714 28.27 -50.88 7.51
N THR A 715 27.57 -52.02 7.58
CA THR A 715 28.19 -53.29 8.05
C THR A 715 27.54 -54.53 7.44
N ALA A 716 28.33 -55.58 7.21
CA ALA A 716 27.91 -56.83 6.60
C ALA A 716 27.24 -57.80 7.59
N LEU A 717 26.25 -58.55 7.10
CA LEU A 717 25.68 -59.71 7.79
C LEU A 717 26.57 -60.94 7.56
N THR A 718 26.65 -61.84 8.54
CA THR A 718 27.32 -63.14 8.38
C THR A 718 26.40 -64.16 7.68
N ALA A 719 26.96 -65.23 7.14
CA ALA A 719 26.23 -66.22 6.33
C ALA A 719 25.04 -66.85 7.06
N ALA A 720 25.17 -67.10 8.38
CA ALA A 720 24.08 -67.58 9.23
C ALA A 720 22.85 -66.65 9.26
N SER A 721 23.04 -65.32 9.16
CA SER A 721 21.94 -64.35 9.17
C SER A 721 21.22 -64.22 7.82
N ALA A 722 21.85 -64.62 6.71
CA ALA A 722 21.26 -64.56 5.38
C ALA A 722 20.43 -65.81 5.04
N ALA A 723 20.85 -66.99 5.51
CA ALA A 723 20.19 -68.27 5.28
C ALA A 723 18.73 -68.30 5.77
N ALA A 724 18.47 -67.69 6.92
CA ALA A 724 17.17 -67.75 7.60
C ALA A 724 16.06 -66.88 6.97
N LEU A 725 16.38 -65.96 6.05
CA LEU A 725 15.36 -65.10 5.42
C LEU A 725 14.72 -65.72 4.16
N PHE A 726 15.38 -66.66 3.47
CA PHE A 726 14.98 -67.05 2.11
C PHE A 726 15.16 -68.55 1.78
N SER A 727 14.07 -69.32 1.88
CA SER A 727 13.90 -70.58 1.13
C SER A 727 12.42 -70.86 0.75
N ASN A 728 11.78 -69.84 0.19
CA ASN A 728 10.68 -69.91 -0.80
C ASN A 728 9.70 -71.11 -0.77
N THR A 729 8.57 -70.92 -0.09
CA THR A 729 7.21 -70.93 -0.71
C THR A 729 6.28 -70.02 0.13
N GLN A 730 5.25 -69.43 -0.48
CA GLN A 730 4.58 -68.23 0.08
C GLN A 730 3.54 -68.48 1.20
N ALA A 731 3.60 -67.57 2.18
CA ALA A 731 2.48 -66.94 2.88
C ALA A 731 1.31 -67.82 3.40
N THR A 732 1.35 -68.16 4.68
CA THR A 732 0.46 -67.50 5.67
C THR A 732 0.90 -67.76 7.11
N ASN A 733 0.58 -66.80 8.00
CA ASN A 733 0.44 -66.95 9.45
C ASN A 733 1.68 -67.28 10.33
N LYS A 734 1.94 -66.32 11.25
CA LYS A 734 2.43 -66.47 12.65
C LYS A 734 3.93 -66.40 12.96
N PHE A 735 4.13 -66.05 14.23
CA PHE A 735 5.37 -65.78 14.96
C PHE A 735 5.80 -67.00 15.79
N ALA A 736 7.06 -67.02 16.21
CA ALA A 736 7.50 -67.62 17.48
C ALA A 736 8.55 -66.70 18.14
N ILE A 737 8.71 -66.79 19.46
CA ILE A 737 9.42 -65.80 20.30
C ILE A 737 10.57 -66.46 21.10
N ALA A 738 11.47 -65.62 21.62
CA ALA A 738 12.73 -65.98 22.28
C ALA A 738 12.64 -66.97 23.47
N THR A 739 13.79 -67.61 23.72
CA THR A 739 14.25 -68.26 24.97
C THR A 739 13.19 -68.57 26.04
N GLY A 740 12.81 -69.85 26.16
CA GLY A 740 11.97 -70.30 27.28
C GLY A 740 11.58 -71.78 27.35
N SER A 741 11.78 -72.58 26.29
CA SER A 741 11.23 -73.95 26.25
C SER A 741 11.95 -74.98 25.35
N GLY A 742 13.24 -74.81 25.07
CA GLY A 742 14.10 -75.90 24.57
C GLY A 742 13.86 -76.41 23.13
N ILE A 743 13.86 -75.51 22.14
CA ILE A 743 13.97 -75.87 20.71
C ILE A 743 15.00 -74.94 20.06
N GLU A 744 15.92 -75.49 19.28
CA GLU A 744 16.91 -74.72 18.52
C GLU A 744 17.23 -75.44 17.20
N LEU A 745 17.35 -74.70 16.10
CA LEU A 745 17.65 -75.22 14.76
C LEU A 745 18.64 -74.29 14.06
N LEU A 746 19.79 -74.83 13.64
CA LEU A 746 20.85 -74.04 13.02
C LEU A 746 21.04 -74.45 11.56
N ILE A 747 20.95 -73.48 10.64
CA ILE A 747 21.21 -73.65 9.21
C ILE A 747 22.15 -72.53 8.76
N GLU A 748 23.27 -72.88 8.14
CA GLU A 748 24.22 -71.94 7.58
C GLU A 748 24.38 -72.19 6.07
N THR A 749 24.21 -71.14 5.26
CA THR A 749 24.42 -71.21 3.80
C THR A 749 25.30 -70.06 3.33
N GLY A 750 26.62 -70.25 3.42
CA GLY A 750 27.61 -69.38 2.80
C GLY A 750 28.06 -69.93 1.45
N ALA A 751 27.56 -69.37 0.34
CA ALA A 751 28.05 -69.71 -1.00
C ALA A 751 29.22 -68.80 -1.40
N SER A 752 30.36 -69.40 -1.73
CA SER A 752 31.42 -68.79 -2.54
C SER A 752 31.80 -69.79 -3.63
N ALA A 753 31.81 -69.36 -4.89
CA ALA A 753 31.74 -70.25 -6.06
C ALA A 753 33.09 -70.92 -6.43
N ALA A 754 33.87 -71.37 -5.45
CA ALA A 754 35.28 -71.72 -5.66
C ALA A 754 35.87 -72.86 -4.79
N SER A 755 35.08 -73.62 -4.00
CA SER A 755 35.60 -74.78 -3.26
C SER A 755 34.70 -76.02 -3.30
N THR A 756 35.32 -77.20 -3.38
CA THR A 756 34.69 -78.51 -3.58
C THR A 756 34.59 -79.29 -2.26
N SER A 757 33.92 -78.72 -1.26
CA SER A 757 33.81 -79.31 0.09
C SER A 757 32.46 -80.01 0.31
N ASN A 758 32.49 -81.27 0.73
CA ASN A 758 31.29 -82.05 1.01
C ASN A 758 30.46 -81.45 2.15
N HIS A 759 29.15 -81.25 1.91
CA HIS A 759 28.20 -80.83 2.94
C HIS A 759 27.83 -82.02 3.83
N VAL A 760 28.31 -82.03 5.08
CA VAL A 760 27.92 -83.03 6.09
C VAL A 760 26.85 -82.44 7.01
N TRP A 761 25.62 -82.95 6.90
CA TRP A 761 24.51 -82.59 7.77
C TRP A 761 24.58 -83.43 9.04
N LYS A 762 24.58 -82.79 10.22
CA LYS A 762 24.62 -83.47 11.52
C LYS A 762 23.44 -83.07 12.38
N ILE A 763 22.49 -83.99 12.52
CA ILE A 763 21.44 -83.93 13.55
C ILE A 763 22.02 -84.56 14.82
N ILE A 764 21.76 -83.96 15.98
CA ILE A 764 22.12 -84.54 17.28
C ILE A 764 20.91 -84.40 18.20
N ASP A 765 20.38 -85.52 18.68
CA ASP A 765 19.52 -85.50 19.86
C ASP A 765 20.41 -85.48 21.11
N THR A 766 20.42 -84.35 21.82
CA THR A 766 21.13 -84.17 23.09
C THR A 766 20.24 -84.40 24.32
N ALA A 767 18.95 -84.67 24.13
CA ALA A 767 17.96 -84.84 25.19
C ALA A 767 17.35 -86.25 25.25
N GLY A 768 17.48 -87.07 24.20
CA GLY A 768 16.93 -88.43 24.11
C GLY A 768 15.41 -88.45 23.90
N VAL A 769 14.88 -87.48 23.16
CA VAL A 769 13.43 -87.22 22.99
C VAL A 769 12.89 -87.78 21.67
N PHE A 770 13.73 -87.96 20.65
CA PHE A 770 13.30 -88.53 19.37
C PHE A 770 13.31 -90.07 19.42
N SER A 771 12.12 -90.67 19.51
CA SER A 771 11.95 -92.13 19.37
C SER A 771 11.99 -92.62 17.92
N ALA A 772 11.81 -91.71 16.95
CA ALA A 772 12.09 -91.91 15.52
C ALA A 772 12.20 -90.53 14.83
N ILE A 773 12.93 -90.46 13.72
CA ILE A 773 12.93 -89.31 12.79
C ILE A 773 12.72 -89.85 11.38
N GLU A 774 11.59 -89.52 10.76
CA GLU A 774 11.29 -89.91 9.37
C GLU A 774 11.60 -88.76 8.40
N LEU A 775 12.42 -89.04 7.37
CA LEU A 775 12.87 -88.06 6.38
C LEU A 775 12.29 -88.40 4.99
N THR A 776 11.04 -87.99 4.73
CA THR A 776 10.41 -88.15 3.42
C THR A 776 10.85 -87.07 2.43
N GLY A 777 11.02 -87.44 1.15
CA GLY A 777 11.27 -86.50 0.05
C GLY A 777 12.72 -86.05 -0.19
N VAL A 778 13.70 -86.53 0.58
CA VAL A 778 15.11 -86.14 0.42
C VAL A 778 15.65 -86.57 -0.95
N THR A 779 15.96 -85.58 -1.82
CA THR A 779 16.58 -85.81 -3.13
C THR A 779 18.05 -85.44 -3.08
N VAL A 780 18.95 -86.42 -3.22
CA VAL A 780 20.41 -86.21 -3.19
C VAL A 780 20.92 -85.91 -4.60
N ALA A 781 21.59 -84.78 -4.79
CA ALA A 781 22.20 -84.42 -6.07
C ALA A 781 23.38 -85.36 -6.39
N ALA A 782 23.47 -85.82 -7.64
CA ALA A 782 24.52 -86.75 -8.07
C ALA A 782 25.93 -86.27 -7.68
N GLY A 783 26.76 -87.19 -7.20
CA GLY A 783 28.11 -86.90 -6.68
C GLY A 783 28.20 -86.59 -5.18
N HIS A 784 27.06 -86.47 -4.48
CA HIS A 784 27.02 -86.19 -3.04
C HIS A 784 26.56 -87.41 -2.24
N ASN A 785 27.09 -87.58 -1.03
CA ASN A 785 26.69 -88.63 -0.08
C ASN A 785 26.04 -88.01 1.16
N ILE A 786 24.99 -88.64 1.69
CA ILE A 786 24.49 -88.38 3.04
C ILE A 786 24.96 -89.53 3.93
N THR A 787 25.69 -89.21 5.00
CA THR A 787 26.21 -90.19 5.96
C THR A 787 25.51 -90.00 7.31
N PHE A 788 24.60 -90.91 7.64
CA PHE A 788 24.02 -90.98 8.98
C PHE A 788 24.97 -91.73 9.93
N SER A 789 25.09 -91.26 11.17
CA SER A 789 25.82 -91.95 12.24
C SER A 789 25.13 -91.71 13.59
N ASN A 790 25.22 -92.69 14.48
CA ASN A 790 24.47 -92.74 15.75
C ASN A 790 22.94 -92.65 15.59
N PHE A 791 22.37 -93.43 14.66
CA PHE A 791 20.97 -93.85 14.77
C PHE A 791 20.84 -94.95 15.83
N HIS A 792 19.70 -94.96 16.52
CA HIS A 792 19.23 -96.05 17.38
C HIS A 792 17.94 -96.65 16.82
#